data_AF-A0AA37F652-F1
#
_entry.id   AF-A0AA37F652-F1
#
_cell.length_a   1.000
_cell.length_b   1.000
_cell.length_c   1.000
_cell.angle_alpha   90.00
_cell.angle_beta   90.00
_cell.angle_gamma   90.00
#
_symmetry.space_group_name_H-M   'P 1'
#
loop_
_entity.id
_entity.type
_entity.pdbx_description
1 polymer ?
#
loop_
_entity_poly.entity_id
_entity_poly.type
_entity_poly.pdbx_seq_one_letter_code
_entity_poly.pdbx_strand_id
1 'polypeptide(L)'
;MAVVPTDSLSPAESPTESPASSPSPRPAGNPDESPAENSAGVRAERRSGTSDAKTSKAPKDSRAPKGSKSPKAPAGADLPPVEELLALAVKAVGGVERPGQLAMARAVQRAVDSGDHLAVQAGTGTGKSLAYLIPSIRHAMTSEGAVVVSTATIALQRQLVDRDLPRLAEALAPLLPAEPTFAILKGRRNYLCRYKASAGWPDDEQDQLFDPGEVSLTGRMVQRIQDWANETETGDRDELVPGVNEQAWRQFSVSSRECLGAQRCPSGTECFAELARARAAESNVVVTNHALLAIDAMEDIPLLPEHDVVVVDEAHELVDRVTSVVTGELSENTVSLAVRRVGRLVEQGIADRLLQAGEDLKALLAVAPPGRLDELPQVLGLTLALIRDAASACVTALGPRGASDKDDPESAGLRKAAFTALDEVHDTAQRMLDAFGHAEEVDRAEVVWLDGATDRRPPTLRIAPLTVAGMLRDKLFGDRTVVLTSATLALGGAFDGLARQWGLSAADGDRSGWSGLDVGSPFDHPRSGILYVAKHLPQPGRDGLPEAYLEEITELIEAAGGRTLGLFSSMRAAKAATEALRDRLSVPLLCQGDDSTMQLVKRFAEDEPTCLFGTLSLWQGVDVPGPSLRLVIIDRIPFPRPDDPLSSARQRHVAAKGGNGFMSVAATHAALLLAQGAGRLLRSQHDKGVVAVLDPRLATARYAGFLRASLPPFWPTNDPAKVREALRRLSAS
;
A
#
# COMPACT_ATOMS: atom_id res chain seq x y z
N MET A 1 -59.69 5.15 6.64
CA MET A 1 -59.84 5.11 8.11
C MET A 1 -58.46 5.32 8.71
N ALA A 2 -57.88 6.52 8.72
CA ALA A 2 -58.24 7.78 9.40
C ALA A 2 -58.01 7.72 10.92
N VAL A 3 -56.82 8.16 11.37
CA VAL A 3 -56.60 8.93 12.60
C VAL A 3 -55.45 9.91 12.34
N VAL A 4 -55.70 11.18 12.66
CA VAL A 4 -54.84 12.38 12.61
C VAL A 4 -54.54 12.81 14.07
N PRO A 5 -53.40 13.42 14.39
CA PRO A 5 -53.34 14.88 14.71
C PRO A 5 -52.05 15.54 14.13
N THR A 6 -52.00 16.73 13.50
CA THR A 6 -52.26 18.15 13.87
C THR A 6 -51.53 18.70 15.09
N ASP A 7 -50.50 19.53 14.82
CA ASP A 7 -50.25 20.93 15.31
C ASP A 7 -48.72 21.18 15.39
N SER A 8 -48.08 21.95 14.51
CA SER A 8 -47.99 23.43 14.39
C SER A 8 -47.47 24.16 15.64
N LEU A 9 -46.25 24.73 15.56
CA LEU A 9 -45.86 26.06 16.06
C LEU A 9 -44.41 26.39 15.65
N SER A 10 -44.20 27.59 15.12
CA SER A 10 -42.91 28.20 14.72
C SER A 10 -42.49 29.28 15.76
N PRO A 11 -41.51 30.19 15.51
CA PRO A 11 -40.19 30.19 16.13
C PRO A 11 -39.88 31.43 17.01
N ALA A 12 -38.80 31.39 17.79
CA ALA A 12 -38.22 32.54 18.52
C ALA A 12 -36.70 32.28 18.62
N GLU A 13 -35.78 33.10 18.09
CA GLU A 13 -35.37 34.48 18.37
C GLU A 13 -33.90 34.47 18.87
N SER A 14 -33.09 35.34 18.27
CA SER A 14 -31.69 35.66 18.54
C SER A 14 -31.46 36.50 19.81
N PRO A 15 -30.21 36.58 20.32
CA PRO A 15 -29.51 37.88 20.41
C PRO A 15 -27.98 37.77 20.13
N THR A 16 -27.37 38.60 19.26
CA THR A 16 -26.70 39.92 19.44
C THR A 16 -25.47 40.04 20.36
N GLU A 17 -24.33 40.37 19.71
CA GLU A 17 -23.23 41.33 20.04
C GLU A 17 -22.16 41.08 21.16
N SER A 18 -20.90 40.89 20.70
CA SER A 18 -19.60 41.60 20.95
C SER A 18 -19.34 42.40 22.26
N PRO A 19 -18.06 42.57 22.76
CA PRO A 19 -16.93 43.16 22.00
C PRO A 19 -15.47 42.71 22.33
N ALA A 20 -14.53 43.30 21.59
CA ALA A 20 -13.08 43.07 21.52
C ALA A 20 -12.23 43.71 22.65
N SER A 21 -10.99 43.23 22.85
CA SER A 21 -9.84 44.05 23.30
C SER A 21 -8.45 43.39 23.06
N SER A 22 -7.71 43.94 22.08
CA SER A 22 -6.29 44.38 22.05
C SER A 22 -5.05 43.56 22.57
N PRO A 23 -3.81 43.89 22.08
CA PRO A 23 -2.66 42.96 21.97
C PRO A 23 -1.31 43.38 22.65
N SER A 24 -0.28 42.52 22.49
CA SER A 24 1.21 42.74 22.59
C SER A 24 1.87 42.71 23.99
N PRO A 25 3.22 42.51 24.16
CA PRO A 25 4.31 42.62 23.15
C PRO A 25 5.46 41.55 23.17
N ARG A 26 6.31 41.65 22.14
CA ARG A 26 7.68 41.10 22.01
C ARG A 26 8.66 41.68 23.03
N PRO A 27 9.91 41.14 23.08
CA PRO A 27 11.07 42.03 23.01
C PRO A 27 12.14 41.61 21.98
N ALA A 28 12.81 42.64 21.43
CA ALA A 28 14.12 42.64 20.76
C ALA A 28 15.23 42.22 21.76
N GLY A 29 16.48 41.85 21.45
CA GLY A 29 17.33 41.97 20.27
C GLY A 29 18.77 42.31 20.73
N ASN A 30 19.77 41.62 20.16
CA ASN A 30 21.22 41.96 20.05
C ASN A 30 22.17 41.85 21.27
N PRO A 31 23.52 41.83 21.07
CA PRO A 31 24.34 41.31 19.94
C PRO A 31 25.66 40.59 20.38
N ASP A 32 26.42 40.17 19.36
CA ASP A 32 27.91 40.16 19.26
C ASP A 32 28.76 39.14 20.04
N GLU A 33 29.54 38.33 19.32
CA GLU A 33 31.02 38.38 19.27
C GLU A 33 31.59 37.13 18.56
N SER A 34 32.24 37.36 17.41
CA SER A 34 33.32 36.51 16.89
C SER A 34 34.64 36.97 17.53
N PRO A 35 35.73 36.16 17.55
CA PRO A 35 36.65 36.25 16.40
C PRO A 35 37.50 34.99 16.09
N ALA A 36 37.99 34.94 14.83
CA ALA A 36 39.36 34.60 14.37
C ALA A 36 40.02 33.25 14.79
N GLU A 37 40.98 32.62 14.10
CA GLU A 37 41.69 32.69 12.82
C GLU A 37 42.64 31.45 12.81
N ASN A 38 43.28 31.18 11.66
CA ASN A 38 44.53 30.39 11.49
C ASN A 38 44.43 28.85 11.59
N SER A 39 45.21 28.04 10.87
CA SER A 39 46.27 28.19 9.85
C SER A 39 46.61 26.76 9.38
N ALA A 40 46.71 26.48 8.08
CA ALA A 40 47.94 26.19 7.32
C ALA A 40 48.84 25.01 7.78
N GLY A 41 49.24 24.16 6.81
CA GLY A 41 50.39 23.22 6.88
C GLY A 41 50.05 21.81 6.39
N VAL A 42 50.23 21.42 5.11
CA VAL A 42 51.48 21.09 4.39
C VAL A 42 52.24 19.88 4.99
N ARG A 43 52.26 18.73 4.31
CA ARG A 43 53.43 18.12 3.58
C ARG A 43 53.49 16.57 3.57
N ALA A 44 53.86 16.08 2.38
CA ALA A 44 54.75 14.93 2.06
C ALA A 44 54.36 13.52 2.50
N GLU A 45 53.99 12.64 1.56
CA GLU A 45 54.90 11.78 0.74
C GLU A 45 55.81 10.86 1.54
N ARG A 46 55.63 9.53 1.37
CA ARG A 46 56.70 8.62 0.91
C ARG A 46 56.14 7.26 0.48
N ARG A 47 56.64 6.85 -0.68
CA ARG A 47 56.47 5.55 -1.36
C ARG A 47 57.49 4.52 -0.85
N SER A 48 57.09 3.25 -0.90
CA SER A 48 57.93 2.06 -1.18
C SER A 48 56.97 0.94 -1.60
N GLY A 49 56.96 0.48 -2.86
CA GLY A 49 57.82 -0.61 -3.37
C GLY A 49 57.30 -1.94 -2.81
N THR A 50 56.77 -2.91 -3.56
CA THR A 50 57.38 -3.60 -4.71
C THR A 50 56.35 -4.48 -5.45
N SER A 51 56.68 -4.79 -6.70
CA SER A 51 56.00 -5.67 -7.66
C SER A 51 55.90 -7.13 -7.22
N ASP A 52 54.86 -7.84 -7.67
CA ASP A 52 55.02 -8.91 -8.66
C ASP A 52 53.67 -9.42 -9.19
N ALA A 53 53.62 -9.54 -10.51
CA ALA A 53 52.45 -9.88 -11.29
C ALA A 53 52.26 -11.40 -11.41
N LYS A 54 51.04 -11.88 -11.19
CA LYS A 54 50.51 -13.07 -11.86
C LYS A 54 49.07 -12.83 -12.31
N THR A 55 48.89 -13.03 -13.60
CA THR A 55 47.70 -12.88 -14.44
C THR A 55 46.58 -13.85 -14.07
N SER A 56 45.38 -13.33 -13.84
CA SER A 56 44.11 -14.02 -14.12
C SER A 56 43.04 -13.00 -14.50
N LYS A 57 42.22 -13.35 -15.49
CA LYS A 57 41.20 -12.53 -16.15
C LYS A 57 40.23 -11.89 -15.15
N ALA A 58 40.12 -10.55 -15.20
CA ALA A 58 39.10 -9.78 -14.50
C ALA A 58 37.71 -9.92 -15.18
N PRO A 59 36.62 -10.13 -14.43
CA PRO A 59 35.27 -9.84 -14.89
C PRO A 59 35.02 -8.33 -14.89
N LYS A 60 34.13 -7.88 -15.78
CA LYS A 60 33.78 -6.46 -15.99
C LYS A 60 33.24 -5.82 -14.70
N ASP A 61 33.93 -4.76 -14.25
CA ASP A 61 33.48 -3.87 -13.17
C ASP A 61 32.09 -3.26 -13.50
N SER A 62 31.05 -3.69 -12.78
CA SER A 62 29.87 -2.88 -12.50
C SER A 62 30.22 -1.96 -11.32
N ARG A 63 30.88 -0.86 -11.62
CA ARG A 63 31.34 0.11 -10.62
C ARG A 63 30.13 0.87 -10.06
N ALA A 64 29.75 0.58 -8.82
CA ALA A 64 28.86 1.44 -8.04
C ALA A 64 29.40 2.89 -8.04
N PRO A 65 28.57 3.92 -8.26
CA PRO A 65 29.05 5.29 -8.29
C PRO A 65 29.45 5.69 -6.86
N LYS A 66 30.67 6.21 -6.72
CA LYS A 66 31.13 6.81 -5.47
C LYS A 66 30.25 8.04 -5.16
N GLY A 67 29.72 8.09 -3.94
CA GLY A 67 28.92 9.21 -3.43
C GLY A 67 29.67 10.53 -3.51
N SER A 68 29.35 11.30 -4.56
CA SER A 68 29.49 12.74 -4.59
C SER A 68 28.12 13.25 -5.04
N LYS A 69 27.50 14.16 -4.27
CA LYS A 69 26.24 14.81 -4.67
C LYS A 69 26.35 15.22 -6.14
N SER A 70 25.49 14.67 -7.00
CA SER A 70 25.38 15.16 -8.38
C SER A 70 25.13 16.67 -8.30
N PRO A 71 25.88 17.50 -9.04
CA PRO A 71 25.70 18.94 -8.97
C PRO A 71 24.27 19.28 -9.43
N LYS A 72 23.43 19.69 -8.47
CA LYS A 72 22.09 20.21 -8.78
C LYS A 72 22.24 21.50 -9.58
N ALA A 73 21.35 21.72 -10.55
CA ALA A 73 21.36 22.97 -11.29
C ALA A 73 21.12 24.15 -10.31
N PRO A 74 21.70 25.33 -10.55
CA PRO A 74 21.32 26.51 -9.79
C PRO A 74 19.81 26.75 -9.94
N ALA A 75 19.15 27.16 -8.86
CA ALA A 75 17.74 27.54 -8.88
C ALA A 75 17.49 28.57 -9.99
N GLY A 76 16.66 28.22 -10.97
CA GLY A 76 16.39 29.03 -12.16
C GLY A 76 17.11 28.63 -13.46
N ALA A 77 17.77 27.47 -13.52
CA ALA A 77 18.22 26.91 -14.80
C ALA A 77 17.02 26.59 -15.71
N ASP A 78 17.03 27.12 -16.93
CA ASP A 78 16.00 26.87 -17.94
C ASP A 78 16.14 25.43 -18.48
N LEU A 79 15.46 24.49 -17.83
CA LEU A 79 15.42 23.10 -18.27
C LEU A 79 14.48 22.95 -19.46
N PRO A 80 14.77 22.02 -20.40
CA PRO A 80 13.90 21.76 -21.53
C PRO A 80 12.44 21.55 -21.12
N PRO A 81 11.48 21.92 -21.98
CA PRO A 81 10.07 21.76 -21.70
C PRO A 81 9.72 20.29 -21.50
N VAL A 82 8.70 20.02 -20.68
CA VAL A 82 8.28 18.65 -20.32
C VAL A 82 7.94 17.81 -21.57
N GLU A 83 7.45 18.44 -22.63
CA GLU A 83 7.13 17.80 -23.90
C GLU A 83 8.35 17.26 -24.62
N GLU A 84 9.45 18.01 -24.63
CA GLU A 84 10.69 17.58 -25.29
C GLU A 84 11.32 16.40 -24.53
N LEU A 85 11.39 16.50 -23.20
CA LEU A 85 11.89 15.43 -22.34
C LEU A 85 11.03 14.17 -22.47
N LEU A 86 9.70 14.33 -22.53
CA LEU A 86 8.77 13.21 -22.71
C LEU A 86 8.95 12.54 -24.06
N ALA A 87 9.05 13.31 -25.15
CA ALA A 87 9.26 12.76 -26.49
C ALA A 87 10.56 11.94 -26.58
N LEU A 88 11.65 12.45 -25.98
CA LEU A 88 12.92 11.74 -25.91
C LEU A 88 12.80 10.44 -25.11
N ALA A 89 12.19 10.52 -23.92
CA ALA A 89 11.97 9.37 -23.05
C ALA A 89 11.15 8.27 -23.73
N VAL A 90 10.04 8.65 -24.38
CA VAL A 90 9.18 7.73 -25.15
C VAL A 90 9.99 7.03 -26.24
N LYS A 91 10.82 7.77 -26.98
CA LYS A 91 11.70 7.20 -28.02
C LYS A 91 12.72 6.23 -27.42
N ALA A 92 13.37 6.59 -26.31
CA ALA A 92 14.37 5.75 -25.65
C ALA A 92 13.79 4.44 -25.10
N VAL A 93 12.53 4.45 -24.66
CA VAL A 93 11.85 3.22 -24.22
C VAL A 93 11.30 2.38 -25.38
N GLY A 94 11.39 2.85 -26.63
CA GLY A 94 10.78 2.22 -27.80
C GLY A 94 9.26 2.35 -27.84
N GLY A 95 8.72 3.36 -27.15
CA GLY A 95 7.29 3.64 -27.05
C GLY A 95 6.76 4.53 -28.16
N VAL A 96 5.47 4.82 -28.08
CA VAL A 96 4.77 5.77 -28.96
C VAL A 96 4.12 6.83 -28.09
N GLU A 97 4.26 8.08 -28.50
CA GLU A 97 3.66 9.21 -27.78
C GLU A 97 2.14 9.17 -27.91
N ARG A 98 1.44 9.48 -26.81
CA ARG A 98 -0.02 9.44 -26.75
C ARG A 98 -0.55 10.78 -26.26
N PRO A 99 -1.66 11.32 -26.83
CA PRO A 99 -2.24 12.58 -26.38
C PRO A 99 -2.54 12.62 -24.88
N GLY A 100 -3.07 11.52 -24.32
CA GLY A 100 -3.35 11.41 -22.89
C GLY A 100 -2.08 11.42 -22.02
N GLN A 101 -0.97 10.87 -22.52
CA GLN A 101 0.32 10.89 -21.84
C GLN A 101 0.87 12.32 -21.72
N LEU A 102 0.83 13.06 -22.83
CA LEU A 102 1.25 14.47 -22.89
C LEU A 102 0.35 15.36 -22.01
N ALA A 103 -0.96 15.14 -22.07
CA ALA A 103 -1.93 15.88 -21.25
C ALA A 103 -1.67 15.66 -19.75
N MET A 104 -1.39 14.42 -19.34
CA MET A 104 -1.02 14.09 -17.96
C MET A 104 0.30 14.76 -17.58
N ALA A 105 1.35 14.66 -18.39
CA ALA A 105 2.65 15.27 -18.09
C ALA A 105 2.56 16.79 -17.91
N ARG A 106 1.78 17.48 -18.75
CA ARG A 106 1.51 18.92 -18.62
C ARG A 106 0.71 19.24 -17.36
N ALA A 107 -0.25 18.41 -16.99
CA ALA A 107 -1.04 18.61 -15.78
C ALA A 107 -0.19 18.43 -14.53
N VAL A 108 0.66 17.40 -14.51
CA VAL A 108 1.62 17.16 -13.42
C VAL A 108 2.58 18.34 -13.28
N GLN A 109 3.15 18.83 -14.40
CA GLN A 109 4.02 20.01 -14.37
C GLN A 109 3.30 21.24 -13.79
N ARG A 110 2.06 21.53 -14.24
CA ARG A 110 1.28 22.65 -13.70
C ARG A 110 0.99 22.52 -12.21
N ALA A 111 0.65 21.31 -11.74
CA ALA A 111 0.40 21.05 -10.33
C ALA A 111 1.66 21.35 -9.49
N VAL A 112 2.81 20.84 -9.94
CA VAL A 112 4.11 21.12 -9.32
C VAL A 112 4.45 22.61 -9.31
N ASP A 113 4.22 23.33 -10.42
CA ASP A 113 4.54 24.76 -10.53
C ASP A 113 3.61 25.66 -9.68
N SER A 114 2.34 25.27 -9.54
CA SER A 114 1.33 26.05 -8.82
C SER A 114 1.25 25.74 -7.31
N GLY A 115 1.71 24.56 -6.90
CA GLY A 115 1.49 24.03 -5.56
C GLY A 115 0.13 23.36 -5.37
N ASP A 116 -0.73 23.33 -6.40
CA ASP A 116 -2.05 22.70 -6.33
C ASP A 116 -1.95 21.18 -6.46
N HIS A 117 -2.84 20.46 -5.78
CA HIS A 117 -2.92 19.01 -5.90
C HIS A 117 -3.58 18.57 -7.20
N LEU A 118 -3.22 17.39 -7.70
CA LEU A 118 -3.78 16.83 -8.93
C LEU A 118 -4.25 15.41 -8.71
N ALA A 119 -5.51 15.13 -9.05
CA ALA A 119 -6.02 13.78 -9.21
C ALA A 119 -6.17 13.48 -10.71
N VAL A 120 -5.35 12.57 -11.24
CA VAL A 120 -5.35 12.21 -12.67
C VAL A 120 -5.74 10.75 -12.88
N GLN A 121 -6.87 10.53 -13.54
CA GLN A 121 -7.22 9.22 -14.06
C GLN A 121 -6.51 9.02 -15.39
N ALA A 122 -5.72 7.96 -15.48
CA ALA A 122 -5.03 7.59 -16.71
C ALA A 122 -5.15 6.08 -16.92
N GLY A 123 -5.92 5.69 -17.93
CA GLY A 123 -6.23 4.29 -18.23
C GLY A 123 -4.97 3.45 -18.46
N THR A 124 -5.11 2.13 -18.35
CA THR A 124 -4.06 1.17 -18.68
C THR A 124 -3.46 1.48 -20.05
N GLY A 125 -2.14 1.35 -20.18
CA GLY A 125 -1.45 1.57 -21.44
C GLY A 125 -1.23 3.03 -21.80
N THR A 126 -1.73 4.02 -21.05
CA THR A 126 -1.49 5.45 -21.35
C THR A 126 -0.01 5.85 -21.23
N GLY A 127 0.81 5.10 -20.50
CA GLY A 127 2.19 5.49 -20.19
C GLY A 127 2.28 6.39 -18.96
N LYS A 128 1.42 6.11 -17.95
CA LYS A 128 1.32 6.82 -16.67
C LYS A 128 2.68 7.12 -16.03
N SER A 129 3.51 6.09 -15.91
CA SER A 129 4.81 6.17 -15.25
C SER A 129 5.69 7.25 -15.87
N LEU A 130 5.84 7.27 -17.20
CA LEU A 130 6.61 8.33 -17.87
C LEU A 130 5.94 9.70 -17.69
N ALA A 131 4.61 9.77 -17.77
CA ALA A 131 3.89 11.02 -17.69
C ALA A 131 4.05 11.73 -16.33
N TYR A 132 4.18 11.00 -15.23
CA TYR A 132 4.54 11.62 -13.94
C TYR A 132 6.05 11.69 -13.70
N LEU A 133 6.85 10.72 -14.13
CA LEU A 133 8.29 10.71 -13.84
C LEU A 133 9.05 11.84 -14.53
N ILE A 134 8.70 12.20 -15.76
CA ILE A 134 9.39 13.25 -16.51
C ILE A 134 9.29 14.61 -15.80
N PRO A 135 8.09 15.16 -15.50
CA PRO A 135 7.99 16.40 -14.74
C PRO A 135 8.57 16.27 -13.32
N SER A 136 8.48 15.09 -12.67
CA SER A 136 9.12 14.86 -11.36
C SER A 136 10.65 14.96 -11.41
N ILE A 137 11.29 14.34 -12.40
CA ILE A 137 12.73 14.42 -12.61
C ILE A 137 13.13 15.87 -12.90
N ARG A 138 12.38 16.54 -13.80
CA ARG A 138 12.62 17.94 -14.14
C ARG A 138 12.58 18.84 -12.90
N HIS A 139 11.58 18.70 -12.04
CA HIS A 139 11.49 19.42 -10.76
C HIS A 139 12.67 19.09 -9.84
N ALA A 140 12.97 17.80 -9.65
CA ALA A 140 14.04 17.35 -8.77
C ALA A 140 15.46 17.80 -9.20
N MET A 141 15.65 18.19 -10.46
CA MET A 141 16.90 18.76 -10.95
C MET A 141 17.12 20.21 -10.50
N THR A 142 16.04 20.96 -10.25
CA THR A 142 16.06 22.37 -9.86
C THR A 142 15.77 22.61 -8.38
N SER A 143 15.18 21.62 -7.70
CA SER A 143 14.76 21.73 -6.30
C SER A 143 15.79 21.15 -5.33
N GLU A 144 15.84 21.69 -4.10
CA GLU A 144 16.74 21.20 -3.05
C GLU A 144 16.31 19.85 -2.47
N GLY A 145 15.01 19.54 -2.47
CA GLY A 145 14.44 18.26 -2.06
C GLY A 145 14.48 17.18 -3.15
N ALA A 146 14.12 15.95 -2.76
CA ALA A 146 13.81 14.86 -3.67
C ALA A 146 12.33 14.89 -4.05
N VAL A 147 11.95 14.23 -5.15
CA VAL A 147 10.55 13.89 -5.42
C VAL A 147 10.27 12.48 -4.94
N VAL A 148 9.24 12.31 -4.11
CA VAL A 148 8.83 10.99 -3.61
C VAL A 148 7.78 10.39 -4.53
N VAL A 149 8.01 9.16 -4.98
CA VAL A 149 7.05 8.36 -5.75
C VAL A 149 6.61 7.17 -4.89
N SER A 150 5.37 7.20 -4.43
CA SER A 150 4.76 6.15 -3.63
C SER A 150 3.94 5.21 -4.51
N THR A 151 4.19 3.91 -4.43
CA THR A 151 3.51 2.87 -5.22
C THR A 151 2.75 1.89 -4.33
N ALA A 152 1.67 1.29 -4.86
CA ALA A 152 0.87 0.33 -4.09
C ALA A 152 1.45 -1.09 -4.05
N THR A 153 2.18 -1.52 -5.08
CA THR A 153 2.61 -2.93 -5.22
C THR A 153 4.10 -3.07 -5.45
N ILE A 154 4.68 -4.16 -4.92
CA ILE A 154 6.09 -4.54 -5.13
C ILE A 154 6.40 -4.70 -6.63
N ALA A 155 5.45 -5.22 -7.42
CA ALA A 155 5.64 -5.39 -8.86
C ALA A 155 5.81 -4.06 -9.59
N LEU A 156 4.96 -3.06 -9.30
CA LEU A 156 5.09 -1.71 -9.86
C LEU A 156 6.39 -1.04 -9.40
N GLN A 157 6.73 -1.18 -8.12
CA GLN A 157 7.97 -0.64 -7.56
C GLN A 157 9.20 -1.16 -8.31
N ARG A 158 9.27 -2.48 -8.55
CA ARG A 158 10.35 -3.11 -9.34
C ARG A 158 10.33 -2.65 -10.79
N GLN A 159 9.16 -2.53 -11.41
CA GLN A 159 9.06 -2.03 -12.78
C GLN A 159 9.68 -0.62 -12.91
N LEU A 160 9.41 0.27 -11.96
CA LEU A 160 9.99 1.61 -11.95
C LEU A 160 11.51 1.57 -11.76
N VAL A 161 12.00 0.83 -10.76
CA VAL A 161 13.42 0.87 -10.35
C VAL A 161 14.33 0.03 -11.24
N ASP A 162 13.88 -1.14 -11.71
CA ASP A 162 14.72 -2.08 -12.46
C ASP A 162 14.69 -1.82 -13.97
N ARG A 163 13.68 -1.08 -14.46
CA ARG A 163 13.45 -0.90 -15.90
C ARG A 163 13.22 0.55 -16.31
N ASP A 164 12.23 1.23 -15.75
CA ASP A 164 11.79 2.52 -16.29
C ASP A 164 12.78 3.66 -15.92
N LEU A 165 13.12 3.82 -14.64
CA LEU A 165 14.03 4.86 -14.15
C LEU A 165 15.47 4.74 -14.68
N PRO A 166 16.13 3.56 -14.75
CA PRO A 166 17.46 3.45 -15.32
C PRO A 166 17.51 3.93 -16.78
N ARG A 167 16.53 3.52 -17.59
CA ARG A 167 16.44 3.91 -19.00
C ARG A 167 16.14 5.41 -19.16
N LEU A 168 15.33 5.96 -18.26
CA LEU A 168 15.04 7.39 -18.23
C LEU A 168 16.26 8.21 -17.84
N ALA A 169 16.99 7.81 -16.81
CA ALA A 169 18.19 8.51 -16.37
C ALA A 169 19.23 8.59 -17.50
N GLU A 170 19.52 7.46 -18.14
CA GLU A 170 20.44 7.39 -19.29
C GLU A 170 19.95 8.25 -20.47
N ALA A 171 18.66 8.19 -20.79
CA ALA A 171 18.09 8.92 -21.92
C ALA A 171 18.07 10.44 -21.71
N LEU A 172 17.80 10.91 -20.48
CA LEU A 172 17.66 12.32 -20.16
C LEU A 172 19.00 12.99 -19.81
N ALA A 173 20.02 12.24 -19.42
CA ALA A 173 21.34 12.76 -19.06
C ALA A 173 21.93 13.78 -20.06
N PRO A 174 21.78 13.64 -21.39
CA PRO A 174 22.30 14.62 -22.35
C PRO A 174 21.58 15.98 -22.33
N LEU A 175 20.33 16.03 -21.83
CA LEU A 175 19.49 17.22 -21.81
C LEU A 175 19.38 17.87 -20.43
N LEU A 176 19.96 17.24 -19.41
CA LEU A 176 19.88 17.69 -18.02
C LEU A 176 21.27 18.08 -17.50
N PRO A 177 21.35 18.92 -16.44
CA PRO A 177 22.62 19.38 -15.86
C PRO A 177 23.49 18.25 -15.30
N ALA A 178 22.85 17.18 -14.86
CA ALA A 178 23.46 15.96 -14.38
C ALA A 178 22.53 14.77 -14.67
N GLU A 179 23.10 13.56 -14.65
CA GLU A 179 22.31 12.34 -14.76
C GLU A 179 21.35 12.21 -13.56
N PRO A 180 20.03 12.03 -13.79
CA PRO A 180 19.05 11.87 -12.72
C PRO A 180 19.36 10.65 -11.86
N THR A 181 19.46 10.85 -10.54
CA THR A 181 19.65 9.76 -9.59
C THR A 181 18.32 9.33 -8.96
N PHE A 182 18.22 8.05 -8.62
CA PHE A 182 17.04 7.51 -7.96
C PHE A 182 17.42 6.42 -6.95
N ALA A 183 16.56 6.23 -5.95
CA ALA A 183 16.72 5.17 -4.97
C ALA A 183 15.38 4.58 -4.55
N ILE A 184 15.44 3.33 -4.10
CA ILE A 184 14.34 2.62 -3.49
C ILE A 184 14.46 2.68 -1.97
N LEU A 185 13.39 3.09 -1.28
CA LEU A 185 13.36 3.10 0.19
C LEU A 185 12.16 2.33 0.73
N LYS A 186 12.45 1.34 1.58
CA LYS A 186 11.47 0.44 2.21
C LYS A 186 11.55 0.53 3.74
N GLY A 187 10.56 -0.03 4.43
CA GLY A 187 10.62 -0.21 5.88
C GLY A 187 11.71 -1.21 6.28
N ARG A 188 12.28 -1.07 7.49
CA ARG A 188 13.41 -1.88 7.99
C ARG A 188 13.21 -3.40 7.91
N ARG A 189 11.96 -3.87 8.06
CA ARG A 189 11.59 -5.29 7.91
C ARG A 189 11.89 -5.85 6.52
N ASN A 190 12.16 -5.02 5.52
CA ASN A 190 12.49 -5.46 4.16
C ASN A 190 14.00 -5.54 3.91
N TYR A 191 14.83 -5.22 4.91
CA TYR A 191 16.27 -5.34 4.81
C TYR A 191 16.79 -6.41 5.78
N LEU A 192 17.82 -7.11 5.36
CA LEU A 192 18.60 -8.00 6.19
C LEU A 192 19.23 -7.20 7.34
N CYS A 193 19.01 -7.66 8.57
CA CYS A 193 19.65 -7.09 9.75
C CYS A 193 20.98 -7.82 9.97
N ARG A 194 22.09 -7.18 9.58
CA ARG A 194 23.44 -7.77 9.73
C ARG A 194 23.76 -8.19 11.16
N TYR A 195 23.36 -7.37 12.13
CA TYR A 195 23.54 -7.70 13.55
C TYR A 195 22.78 -8.97 13.94
N LYS A 196 21.51 -9.10 13.50
CA LYS A 196 20.69 -10.29 13.79
C LYS A 196 21.24 -11.53 13.09
N ALA A 197 21.72 -11.37 11.86
CA ALA A 197 22.34 -12.45 11.08
C ALA A 197 23.67 -12.94 11.69
N SER A 198 24.50 -12.04 12.22
CA SER A 198 25.81 -12.39 12.78
C SER A 198 25.76 -12.87 14.23
N ALA A 199 24.86 -12.30 15.04
CA ALA A 199 24.81 -12.56 16.48
C ALA A 199 24.20 -13.92 16.81
N GLY A 200 23.57 -14.59 15.85
CA GLY A 200 22.84 -15.84 16.09
C GLY A 200 21.87 -15.65 17.24
N TRP A 201 20.75 -14.95 17.01
CA TRP A 201 19.80 -14.66 18.08
C TRP A 201 19.35 -15.99 18.71
N PRO A 202 19.44 -16.16 20.04
CA PRO A 202 18.86 -17.33 20.69
C PRO A 202 17.34 -17.22 20.56
N ASP A 203 16.73 -17.96 19.62
CA ASP A 203 15.28 -18.09 19.56
C ASP A 203 14.86 -19.15 20.59
N ASP A 204 14.21 -18.67 21.66
CA ASP A 204 13.31 -19.45 22.52
C ASP A 204 11.94 -19.72 21.86
N GLU A 205 11.79 -19.49 20.54
CA GLU A 205 10.58 -19.82 19.77
C GLU A 205 10.65 -21.24 19.14
N GLN A 206 11.26 -22.21 19.83
CA GLN A 206 11.17 -23.62 19.43
C GLN A 206 9.87 -24.33 19.89
N ASP A 207 9.02 -23.68 20.70
CA ASP A 207 7.80 -24.30 21.25
C ASP A 207 6.51 -24.00 20.45
N GLN A 208 6.56 -24.19 19.13
CA GLN A 208 5.34 -24.46 18.37
C GLN A 208 5.43 -25.89 17.82
N LEU A 209 4.44 -26.73 18.15
CA LEU A 209 4.33 -28.09 17.64
C LEU A 209 4.26 -28.07 16.10
N PHE A 210 5.40 -28.30 15.44
CA PHE A 210 5.50 -28.32 13.99
C PHE A 210 5.41 -29.75 13.43
N ASP A 211 4.79 -29.86 12.26
CA ASP A 211 4.86 -31.03 11.39
C ASP A 211 6.32 -31.23 10.90
N PRO A 212 6.91 -32.43 11.02
CA PRO A 212 8.28 -32.73 10.57
C PRO A 212 8.61 -32.29 9.13
N GLY A 213 7.59 -32.23 8.25
CA GLY A 213 7.76 -31.76 6.86
C GLY A 213 8.07 -30.27 6.72
N GLU A 214 7.40 -29.41 7.50
CA GLU A 214 7.55 -27.94 7.46
C GLU A 214 8.89 -27.47 8.03
N VAL A 215 9.40 -28.17 9.06
CA VAL A 215 10.73 -27.92 9.65
C VAL A 215 11.82 -28.04 8.58
N SER A 216 11.70 -29.03 7.68
CA SER A 216 12.69 -29.24 6.61
C SER A 216 12.66 -28.12 5.55
N LEU A 217 11.49 -27.56 5.24
CA LEU A 217 11.31 -26.51 4.22
C LEU A 217 11.79 -25.16 4.74
N THR A 218 11.37 -24.79 5.95
CA THR A 218 11.79 -23.55 6.60
C THR A 218 13.29 -23.56 6.88
N GLY A 219 13.85 -24.68 7.34
CA GLY A 219 15.31 -24.83 7.52
C GLY A 219 16.11 -24.59 6.24
N ARG A 220 15.65 -25.10 5.09
CA ARG A 220 16.28 -24.81 3.79
C ARG A 220 16.20 -23.33 3.41
N MET A 221 15.08 -22.66 3.71
CA MET A 221 14.95 -21.21 3.47
C MET A 221 15.90 -20.40 4.36
N VAL A 222 16.03 -20.78 5.64
CA VAL A 222 16.96 -20.16 6.60
C VAL A 222 18.41 -20.28 6.13
N GLN A 223 18.84 -21.48 5.72
CA GLN A 223 20.18 -21.69 5.16
C GLN A 223 20.43 -20.78 3.95
N ARG A 224 19.46 -20.69 3.02
CA ARG A 224 19.57 -19.84 1.84
C ARG A 224 19.71 -18.36 2.19
N ILE A 225 19.04 -17.88 3.25
CA ILE A 225 19.21 -16.50 3.73
C ILE A 225 20.62 -16.31 4.28
N GLN A 226 21.17 -17.27 5.02
CA GLN A 226 22.54 -17.20 5.55
C GLN A 226 23.59 -17.16 4.44
N ASP A 227 23.44 -18.00 3.42
CA ASP A 227 24.36 -18.03 2.28
C ASP A 227 24.31 -16.68 1.53
N TRP A 228 23.10 -16.21 1.21
CA TRP A 228 22.86 -14.92 0.54
C TRP A 228 23.29 -13.70 1.36
N ALA A 229 23.21 -13.76 2.69
CA ALA A 229 23.59 -12.68 3.59
C ALA A 229 25.05 -12.25 3.45
N ASN A 230 25.93 -13.15 3.01
CA ASN A 230 27.34 -12.87 2.77
C ASN A 230 27.62 -12.33 1.36
N GLU A 231 26.66 -12.42 0.44
CA GLU A 231 26.82 -12.05 -0.97
C GLU A 231 26.09 -10.76 -1.33
N THR A 232 25.01 -10.42 -0.62
CA THR A 232 24.19 -9.24 -0.94
C THR A 232 24.88 -7.91 -0.64
N GLU A 233 24.78 -6.97 -1.58
CA GLU A 233 25.30 -5.61 -1.42
C GLU A 233 24.28 -4.63 -0.83
N THR A 234 22.98 -4.89 -1.03
CA THR A 234 21.92 -3.98 -0.60
C THR A 234 21.13 -4.51 0.60
N GLY A 235 21.18 -5.82 0.85
CA GLY A 235 20.41 -6.51 1.86
C GLY A 235 18.90 -6.47 1.63
N ASP A 236 18.43 -6.08 0.45
CA ASP A 236 17.00 -6.02 0.13
C ASP A 236 16.42 -7.43 -0.02
N ARG A 237 15.38 -7.73 0.76
CA ARG A 237 14.65 -9.01 0.72
C ARG A 237 14.28 -9.43 -0.71
N ASP A 238 13.95 -8.46 -1.56
CA ASP A 238 13.45 -8.71 -2.90
C ASP A 238 14.50 -9.27 -3.87
N GLU A 239 15.79 -9.11 -3.57
CA GLU A 239 16.91 -9.69 -4.35
C GLU A 239 17.10 -11.19 -4.08
N LEU A 240 16.54 -11.72 -2.99
CA LEU A 240 16.65 -13.12 -2.64
C LEU A 240 15.74 -13.97 -3.55
N VAL A 241 16.33 -14.65 -4.52
CA VAL A 241 15.62 -15.51 -5.48
C VAL A 241 16.15 -16.96 -5.40
N PRO A 242 15.28 -17.97 -5.17
CA PRO A 242 13.85 -17.87 -4.90
C PRO A 242 13.57 -17.16 -3.56
N GLY A 243 12.45 -16.42 -3.50
CA GLY A 243 12.02 -15.74 -2.28
C GLY A 243 11.76 -16.70 -1.11
N VAL A 244 11.73 -16.15 0.10
CA VAL A 244 11.47 -16.88 1.35
C VAL A 244 10.18 -16.41 2.01
N ASN A 245 9.56 -17.31 2.77
CA ASN A 245 8.37 -16.98 3.53
C ASN A 245 8.69 -15.97 4.65
N GLU A 246 7.65 -15.35 5.21
CA GLU A 246 7.80 -14.32 6.24
C GLU A 246 8.38 -14.87 7.55
N GLN A 247 8.14 -16.15 7.87
CA GLN A 247 8.65 -16.78 9.08
C GLN A 247 10.18 -16.91 9.04
N ALA A 248 10.73 -17.47 7.96
CA ALA A 248 12.18 -17.56 7.77
C ALA A 248 12.81 -16.15 7.72
N TRP A 249 12.20 -15.20 7.01
CA TRP A 249 12.74 -13.84 6.90
C TRP A 249 12.76 -13.08 8.24
N ARG A 250 11.77 -13.31 9.12
CA ARG A 250 11.70 -12.66 10.44
C ARG A 250 12.89 -13.03 11.33
N GLN A 251 13.52 -14.18 11.12
CA GLN A 251 14.74 -14.57 11.86
C GLN A 251 15.95 -13.70 11.51
N PHE A 252 15.97 -13.05 10.34
CA PHE A 252 17.11 -12.26 9.87
C PHE A 252 16.81 -10.77 9.70
N SER A 253 15.57 -10.33 9.94
CA SER A 253 15.16 -8.93 9.84
C SER A 253 14.62 -8.41 11.17
N VAL A 254 14.57 -7.08 11.30
CA VAL A 254 14.01 -6.39 12.46
C VAL A 254 13.09 -5.27 12.00
N SER A 255 12.08 -4.96 12.79
CA SER A 255 11.28 -3.76 12.60
C SER A 255 11.98 -2.49 13.09
N SER A 256 11.42 -1.33 12.75
CA SER A 256 11.86 -0.05 13.29
C SER A 256 11.79 0.00 14.83
N ARG A 257 10.79 -0.67 15.41
CA ARG A 257 10.58 -0.73 16.86
C ARG A 257 11.61 -1.61 17.59
N GLU A 258 12.13 -2.63 16.90
CA GLU A 258 13.12 -3.57 17.46
C GLU A 258 14.57 -3.16 17.19
N CYS A 259 14.79 -2.20 16.29
CA CYS A 259 16.13 -1.81 15.89
C CYS A 259 16.83 -0.96 16.96
N LEU A 260 18.07 -1.33 17.30
CA LEU A 260 18.93 -0.61 18.24
C LEU A 260 19.26 0.83 17.78
N GLY A 261 19.19 1.08 16.46
CA GLY A 261 19.53 2.33 15.79
C GLY A 261 20.99 2.39 15.36
N ALA A 262 21.28 3.10 14.26
CA ALA A 262 22.59 3.13 13.61
C ALA A 262 23.75 3.51 14.55
N GLN A 263 23.53 4.49 15.42
CA GLN A 263 24.55 5.01 16.33
C GLN A 263 24.95 4.04 17.45
N ARG A 264 24.08 3.07 17.76
CA ARG A 264 24.28 2.11 18.87
C ARG A 264 24.47 0.68 18.40
N CYS A 265 24.03 0.36 17.18
CA CYS A 265 24.14 -0.98 16.64
C CYS A 265 25.60 -1.27 16.27
N PRO A 266 26.18 -2.41 16.70
CA PRO A 266 27.54 -2.80 16.31
C PRO A 266 27.74 -2.91 14.79
N SER A 267 26.67 -3.24 14.06
CA SER A 267 26.65 -3.29 12.58
C SER A 267 26.04 -2.03 11.95
N GLY A 268 25.99 -0.91 12.66
CA GLY A 268 25.30 0.32 12.24
C GLY A 268 25.89 0.96 10.98
N THR A 269 27.21 0.97 10.85
CA THR A 269 27.94 1.52 9.68
C THR A 269 27.68 0.72 8.41
N GLU A 270 27.52 -0.59 8.54
CA GLU A 270 27.25 -1.51 7.44
C GLU A 270 25.76 -1.89 7.35
N CYS A 271 24.89 -1.15 8.05
CA CYS A 271 23.46 -1.46 8.11
C CYS A 271 22.79 -1.16 6.77
N PHE A 272 22.32 -2.21 6.09
CA PHE A 272 21.64 -2.11 4.80
C PHE A 272 20.48 -1.10 4.78
N ALA A 273 19.67 -1.03 5.85
CA ALA A 273 18.58 -0.07 5.96
C ALA A 273 19.08 1.39 6.06
N GLU A 274 20.21 1.64 6.72
CA GLU A 274 20.82 2.97 6.84
C GLU A 274 21.53 3.36 5.54
N LEU A 275 22.21 2.40 4.89
CA LEU A 275 22.80 2.60 3.56
C LEU A 275 21.73 2.91 2.51
N ALA A 276 20.56 2.27 2.58
CA ALA A 276 19.43 2.59 1.71
C ALA A 276 18.88 4.00 1.99
N ARG A 277 18.77 4.40 3.26
CA ARG A 277 18.36 5.75 3.66
C ARG A 277 19.34 6.82 3.20
N ALA A 278 20.65 6.58 3.34
CA ALA A 278 21.69 7.50 2.88
C ALA A 278 21.64 7.68 1.35
N ARG A 279 21.49 6.57 0.60
CA ARG A 279 21.30 6.61 -0.86
C ARG A 279 20.04 7.40 -1.25
N ALA A 280 18.93 7.19 -0.53
CA ALA A 280 17.70 7.94 -0.77
C ALA A 280 17.87 9.45 -0.55
N ALA A 281 18.60 9.85 0.50
CA ALA A 281 18.87 11.25 0.80
C ALA A 281 19.70 11.98 -0.28
N GLU A 282 20.49 11.24 -1.07
CA GLU A 282 21.29 11.78 -2.17
C GLU A 282 20.61 11.65 -3.55
N SER A 283 19.39 11.10 -3.59
CA SER A 283 18.68 10.81 -4.83
C SER A 283 17.74 11.94 -5.25
N ASN A 284 17.59 12.16 -6.56
CA ASN A 284 16.59 13.09 -7.08
C ASN A 284 15.17 12.54 -6.97
N VAL A 285 14.99 11.22 -7.20
CA VAL A 285 13.70 10.55 -7.10
C VAL A 285 13.78 9.39 -6.10
N VAL A 286 12.87 9.35 -5.14
CA VAL A 286 12.80 8.28 -4.13
C VAL A 286 11.53 7.48 -4.33
N VAL A 287 11.68 6.20 -4.68
CA VAL A 287 10.55 5.28 -4.85
C VAL A 287 10.30 4.55 -3.54
N THR A 288 9.06 4.63 -3.04
CA THR A 288 8.62 3.97 -1.81
C THR A 288 7.22 3.36 -1.96
N ASN A 289 6.67 2.85 -0.86
CA ASN A 289 5.30 2.34 -0.79
C ASN A 289 4.38 3.25 0.01
N HIS A 290 3.06 3.08 -0.15
CA HIS A 290 2.06 3.90 0.55
C HIS A 290 2.14 3.79 2.07
N ALA A 291 2.53 2.64 2.61
CA ALA A 291 2.65 2.46 4.04
C ALA A 291 3.79 3.30 4.62
N LEU A 292 4.96 3.33 3.99
CA LEU A 292 6.09 4.16 4.44
C LEU A 292 5.78 5.65 4.26
N LEU A 293 5.11 6.04 3.16
CA LEU A 293 4.64 7.42 2.98
C LEU A 293 3.67 7.83 4.10
N ALA A 294 2.73 6.95 4.47
CA ALA A 294 1.78 7.22 5.55
C ALA A 294 2.51 7.39 6.90
N ILE A 295 3.43 6.48 7.22
CA ILE A 295 4.22 6.57 8.47
C ILE A 295 5.05 7.86 8.48
N ASP A 296 5.72 8.20 7.38
CA ASP A 296 6.50 9.44 7.26
C ASP A 296 5.67 10.70 7.48
N ALA A 297 4.45 10.75 6.94
CA ALA A 297 3.54 11.88 7.13
C ALA A 297 3.06 12.00 8.59
N MET A 298 2.95 10.87 9.29
CA MET A 298 2.36 10.81 10.64
C MET A 298 3.37 11.04 11.76
N GLU A 299 4.59 10.57 11.58
CA GLU A 299 5.65 10.63 12.58
C GLU A 299 6.37 11.99 12.54
N ASP A 300 6.77 12.51 13.70
CA ASP A 300 7.52 13.76 13.77
C ASP A 300 8.98 13.61 13.31
N ILE A 301 9.45 12.37 13.13
CA ILE A 301 10.80 12.06 12.66
C ILE A 301 10.74 11.69 11.17
N PRO A 302 11.34 12.50 10.27
CA PRO A 302 11.29 12.24 8.84
C PRO A 302 11.97 10.90 8.50
N LEU A 303 11.20 10.00 7.90
CA LEU A 303 11.66 8.72 7.39
C LEU A 303 12.13 8.83 5.94
N LEU A 304 11.48 9.67 5.16
CA LEU A 304 11.82 10.02 3.79
C LEU A 304 12.75 11.25 3.78
N PRO A 305 13.56 11.42 2.72
CA PRO A 305 14.32 12.66 2.52
C PRO A 305 13.41 13.87 2.42
N GLU A 306 13.94 15.08 2.60
CA GLU A 306 13.19 16.32 2.41
C GLU A 306 12.60 16.38 0.98
N HIS A 307 11.31 16.69 0.89
CA HIS A 307 10.55 16.67 -0.36
C HIS A 307 9.34 17.60 -0.27
N ASP A 308 9.08 18.32 -1.36
CA ASP A 308 7.95 19.24 -1.56
C ASP A 308 6.88 18.66 -2.50
N VAL A 309 7.22 17.61 -3.26
CA VAL A 309 6.32 16.93 -4.21
C VAL A 309 6.24 15.43 -3.92
N VAL A 310 5.01 14.92 -3.89
CA VAL A 310 4.71 13.48 -3.77
C VAL A 310 3.84 13.03 -4.94
N VAL A 311 4.27 11.97 -5.63
CA VAL A 311 3.43 11.24 -6.58
C VAL A 311 2.92 9.97 -5.90
N VAL A 312 1.60 9.81 -5.83
CA VAL A 312 0.94 8.60 -5.34
C VAL A 312 0.37 7.84 -6.55
N ASP A 313 1.06 6.77 -6.94
CA ASP A 313 0.62 5.87 -8.01
C ASP A 313 -0.26 4.75 -7.46
N GLU A 314 -1.31 4.39 -8.18
CA GLU A 314 -2.43 3.59 -7.69
C GLU A 314 -3.10 4.20 -6.44
N ALA A 315 -3.31 5.51 -6.48
CA ALA A 315 -3.86 6.31 -5.37
C ALA A 315 -5.22 5.83 -4.81
N HIS A 316 -5.93 4.96 -5.53
CA HIS A 316 -7.13 4.31 -5.02
C HIS A 316 -6.86 3.40 -3.79
N GLU A 317 -5.63 2.91 -3.61
CA GLU A 317 -5.22 2.11 -2.44
C GLU A 317 -4.83 2.98 -1.22
N LEU A 318 -4.57 4.28 -1.42
CA LEU A 318 -3.95 5.14 -0.40
C LEU A 318 -4.72 5.11 0.93
N VAL A 319 -6.04 5.24 0.88
CA VAL A 319 -6.93 5.30 2.06
C VAL A 319 -6.84 4.02 2.89
N ASP A 320 -6.91 2.85 2.23
CA ASP A 320 -6.87 1.56 2.92
C ASP A 320 -5.46 1.28 3.48
N ARG A 321 -4.39 1.68 2.78
CA ARG A 321 -3.01 1.55 3.27
C ARG A 321 -2.75 2.42 4.49
N VAL A 322 -3.22 3.67 4.48
CA VAL A 322 -3.11 4.59 5.61
C VAL A 322 -3.92 4.07 6.79
N THR A 323 -5.16 3.61 6.55
CA THR A 323 -6.00 3.00 7.58
C THR A 323 -5.30 1.80 8.23
N SER A 324 -4.67 0.94 7.43
CA SER A 324 -3.93 -0.22 7.94
C SER A 324 -2.74 0.16 8.81
N VAL A 325 -2.06 1.28 8.54
CA VAL A 325 -0.91 1.75 9.33
C VAL A 325 -1.34 2.28 10.70
N VAL A 326 -2.49 2.98 10.77
CA VAL A 326 -3.00 3.56 12.03
C VAL A 326 -3.88 2.62 12.84
N THR A 327 -4.16 1.44 12.29
CA THR A 327 -4.91 0.39 12.97
C THR A 327 -4.08 -0.11 14.16
N GLY A 328 -4.62 0.03 15.37
CA GLY A 328 -4.06 -0.57 16.56
C GLY A 328 -4.46 -2.04 16.67
N GLU A 329 -3.54 -2.88 17.13
CA GLU A 329 -3.77 -4.30 17.38
C GLU A 329 -3.41 -4.62 18.83
N LEU A 330 -4.30 -5.32 19.54
CA LEU A 330 -4.05 -5.78 20.91
C LEU A 330 -4.40 -7.25 21.03
N SER A 331 -3.39 -8.03 21.43
CA SER A 331 -3.48 -9.45 21.70
C SER A 331 -2.51 -9.82 22.82
N GLU A 332 -2.67 -11.00 23.40
CA GLU A 332 -1.74 -11.51 24.41
C GLU A 332 -0.30 -11.55 23.88
N ASN A 333 -0.08 -11.95 22.62
CA ASN A 333 1.25 -11.92 22.01
C ASN A 333 1.88 -10.51 22.01
N THR A 334 1.08 -9.46 21.80
CA THR A 334 1.55 -8.07 21.80
C THR A 334 1.96 -7.65 23.21
N VAL A 335 1.17 -8.02 24.21
CA VAL A 335 1.45 -7.76 25.64
C VAL A 335 2.69 -8.54 26.10
N SER A 336 2.75 -9.85 25.82
CA SER A 336 3.88 -10.71 26.16
C SER A 336 5.17 -10.27 25.48
N LEU A 337 5.11 -9.75 24.25
CA LEU A 337 6.27 -9.14 23.61
C LEU A 337 6.74 -7.89 24.37
N ALA A 338 5.83 -7.01 24.81
CA ALA A 338 6.19 -5.85 25.62
C ALA A 338 6.83 -6.27 26.96
N VAL A 339 6.26 -7.27 27.64
CA VAL A 339 6.83 -7.84 28.89
C VAL A 339 8.24 -8.41 28.65
N ARG A 340 8.44 -9.16 27.57
CA ARG A 340 9.79 -9.68 27.20
C ARG A 340 10.79 -8.57 26.93
N ARG A 341 10.37 -7.48 26.29
CA ARG A 341 11.23 -6.30 26.01
C ARG A 341 11.60 -5.54 27.28
N VAL A 342 10.68 -5.50 28.24
CA VAL A 342 10.93 -4.96 29.58
C VAL A 342 11.95 -5.84 30.32
N GLY A 343 11.86 -7.17 30.22
CA GLY A 343 12.88 -8.09 30.72
C GLY A 343 13.22 -7.84 32.20
N ARG A 344 14.52 -7.70 32.51
CA ARG A 344 15.03 -7.38 33.87
C ARG A 344 15.13 -5.87 34.15
N LEU A 345 14.60 -5.01 33.28
CA LEU A 345 14.71 -3.56 33.42
C LEU A 345 13.77 -3.00 34.50
N VAL A 346 12.75 -3.77 34.91
CA VAL A 346 11.83 -3.43 36.00
C VAL A 346 11.71 -4.61 36.96
N GLU A 347 11.14 -4.35 38.14
CA GLU A 347 10.84 -5.41 39.10
C GLU A 347 9.85 -6.44 38.53
N GLN A 348 10.12 -7.73 38.77
CA GLN A 348 9.33 -8.83 38.22
C GLN A 348 7.82 -8.67 38.50
N GLY A 349 7.43 -8.32 39.73
CA GLY A 349 6.02 -8.12 40.08
C GLY A 349 5.30 -7.00 39.32
N ILE A 350 6.02 -6.04 38.71
CA ILE A 350 5.42 -5.03 37.83
C ILE A 350 5.16 -5.63 36.46
N ALA A 351 6.14 -6.33 35.90
CA ALA A 351 6.03 -7.02 34.62
C ALA A 351 4.97 -8.14 34.64
N ASP A 352 4.90 -8.91 35.73
CA ASP A 352 3.95 -10.01 35.92
C ASP A 352 2.50 -9.53 35.92
N ARG A 353 2.22 -8.32 36.43
CA ARG A 353 0.87 -7.73 36.36
C ARG A 353 0.43 -7.46 34.93
N LEU A 354 1.35 -6.97 34.09
CA LEU A 354 1.07 -6.75 32.67
C LEU A 354 0.89 -8.09 31.94
N LEU A 355 1.73 -9.08 32.24
CA LEU A 355 1.60 -10.42 31.68
C LEU A 355 0.25 -11.05 32.03
N GLN A 356 -0.15 -11.01 33.31
CA GLN A 356 -1.43 -11.54 33.77
C GLN A 356 -2.61 -10.86 33.07
N ALA A 357 -2.58 -9.53 32.92
CA ALA A 357 -3.62 -8.82 32.20
C ALA A 357 -3.70 -9.23 30.72
N GLY A 358 -2.58 -9.58 30.10
CA GLY A 358 -2.51 -10.16 28.75
C GLY A 358 -3.11 -11.57 28.67
N GLU A 359 -2.85 -12.42 29.66
CA GLU A 359 -3.47 -13.75 29.76
C GLU A 359 -4.99 -13.67 29.97
N ASP A 360 -5.44 -12.75 30.82
CA ASP A 360 -6.86 -12.48 31.04
C ASP A 360 -7.54 -12.04 29.74
N LEU A 361 -6.89 -11.15 28.97
CA LEU A 361 -7.36 -10.77 27.65
C LEU A 361 -7.48 -11.98 26.73
N LYS A 362 -6.46 -12.85 26.67
CA LYS A 362 -6.50 -14.08 25.86
C LYS A 362 -7.71 -14.95 26.20
N ALA A 363 -7.96 -15.16 27.49
CA ALA A 363 -9.06 -16.00 27.95
C ALA A 363 -10.43 -15.42 27.54
N LEU A 364 -10.59 -14.10 27.66
CA LEU A 364 -11.80 -13.40 27.23
C LEU A 364 -12.01 -13.46 25.72
N LEU A 365 -10.95 -13.20 24.94
CA LEU A 365 -11.04 -13.19 23.48
C LEU A 365 -11.26 -14.59 22.90
N ALA A 366 -10.82 -15.66 23.58
CA ALA A 366 -11.01 -17.04 23.13
C ALA A 366 -12.49 -17.47 23.10
N VAL A 367 -13.34 -16.87 23.95
CA VAL A 367 -14.77 -17.21 24.04
C VAL A 367 -15.68 -16.13 23.42
N ALA A 368 -15.13 -14.96 23.08
CA ALA A 368 -15.88 -13.88 22.48
C ALA A 368 -16.16 -14.15 20.98
N PRO A 369 -17.37 -13.84 20.49
CA PRO A 369 -17.68 -13.99 19.08
C PRO A 369 -16.86 -12.97 18.26
N PRO A 370 -16.27 -13.38 17.12
CA PRO A 370 -15.57 -12.45 16.24
C PRO A 370 -16.55 -11.46 15.59
N GLY A 371 -16.06 -10.28 15.25
CA GLY A 371 -16.84 -9.22 14.61
C GLY A 371 -16.71 -7.86 15.29
N ARG A 372 -17.47 -6.89 14.79
CA ARG A 372 -17.50 -5.52 15.34
C ARG A 372 -18.11 -5.49 16.74
N LEU A 373 -17.54 -4.69 17.63
CA LEU A 373 -18.11 -4.39 18.93
C LEU A 373 -19.00 -3.13 18.84
N ASP A 374 -20.30 -3.31 19.03
CA ASP A 374 -21.27 -2.19 19.08
C ASP A 374 -21.30 -1.54 20.48
N GLU A 375 -20.96 -2.31 21.52
CA GLU A 375 -20.77 -1.84 22.90
C GLU A 375 -19.51 -2.50 23.47
N LEU A 376 -18.88 -1.84 24.44
CA LEU A 376 -17.74 -2.42 25.16
C LEU A 376 -18.25 -3.29 26.32
N PRO A 377 -18.07 -4.63 26.28
CA PRO A 377 -18.45 -5.47 27.40
C PRO A 377 -17.71 -5.03 28.67
N GLN A 378 -18.44 -4.90 29.79
CA GLN A 378 -17.88 -4.36 31.04
C GLN A 378 -16.59 -5.07 31.47
N VAL A 379 -16.57 -6.40 31.39
CA VAL A 379 -15.38 -7.21 31.75
C VAL A 379 -14.22 -6.90 30.82
N LEU A 380 -14.47 -6.78 29.51
CA LEU A 380 -13.42 -6.42 28.56
C LEU A 380 -12.89 -5.00 28.82
N GLY A 381 -13.77 -4.04 29.12
CA GLY A 381 -13.36 -2.68 29.48
C GLY A 381 -12.48 -2.65 30.73
N LEU A 382 -12.80 -3.43 31.76
CA LEU A 382 -11.95 -3.58 32.94
C LEU A 382 -10.57 -4.17 32.60
N THR A 383 -10.53 -5.22 31.78
CA THR A 383 -9.26 -5.83 31.34
C THR A 383 -8.40 -4.87 30.51
N LEU A 384 -9.00 -4.11 29.60
CA LEU A 384 -8.29 -3.07 28.83
C LEU A 384 -7.72 -1.99 29.75
N ALA A 385 -8.48 -1.54 30.75
CA ALA A 385 -7.99 -0.59 31.76
C ALA A 385 -6.82 -1.17 32.56
N LEU A 386 -6.89 -2.44 32.97
CA LEU A 386 -5.78 -3.12 33.66
C LEU A 386 -4.52 -3.20 32.78
N ILE A 387 -4.65 -3.53 31.49
CA ILE A 387 -3.53 -3.54 30.55
C ILE A 387 -2.89 -2.16 30.43
N ARG A 388 -3.70 -1.12 30.21
CA ARG A 388 -3.23 0.26 30.13
C ARG A 388 -2.47 0.66 31.41
N ASP A 389 -3.08 0.44 32.57
CA ASP A 389 -2.52 0.85 33.86
C ASP A 389 -1.23 0.07 34.19
N ALA A 390 -1.18 -1.22 33.87
CA ALA A 390 0.02 -2.05 34.05
C ALA A 390 1.15 -1.63 33.09
N ALA A 391 0.84 -1.32 31.83
CA ALA A 391 1.82 -0.79 30.88
C ALA A 391 2.39 0.56 31.33
N SER A 392 1.53 1.47 31.82
CA SER A 392 1.93 2.75 32.40
C SER A 392 2.82 2.58 33.64
N ALA A 393 2.52 1.59 34.50
CA ALA A 393 3.36 1.24 35.63
C ALA A 393 4.76 0.76 35.21
N CYS A 394 4.85 -0.06 34.15
CA CYS A 394 6.13 -0.46 33.56
C CYS A 394 6.91 0.75 33.01
N VAL A 395 6.26 1.66 32.27
CA VAL A 395 6.89 2.90 31.76
C VAL A 395 7.44 3.74 32.91
N THR A 396 6.66 3.89 33.99
CA THR A 396 7.08 4.63 35.19
C THR A 396 8.29 3.97 35.86
N ALA A 397 8.29 2.63 35.97
CA ALA A 397 9.38 1.87 36.58
C ALA A 397 10.68 1.89 35.75
N LEU A 398 10.59 2.01 34.42
CA LEU A 398 11.76 2.19 33.55
C LEU A 398 12.47 3.53 33.79
N GLY A 399 11.81 4.49 34.41
CA GLY A 399 12.32 5.81 34.72
C GLY A 399 12.25 6.79 33.53
N PRO A 400 12.92 7.94 33.61
CA PRO A 400 12.85 8.96 32.57
C PRO A 400 13.47 8.47 31.26
N ARG A 401 12.84 8.83 30.14
CA ARG A 401 13.39 8.56 28.80
C ARG A 401 14.78 9.20 28.68
N GLY A 402 15.79 8.39 28.32
CA GLY A 402 17.18 8.84 28.14
C GLY A 402 18.04 8.95 29.41
N ALA A 403 17.51 8.62 30.60
CA ALA A 403 18.23 8.81 31.88
C ALA A 403 19.46 7.89 32.10
N SER A 404 19.64 6.85 31.29
CA SER A 404 20.71 5.84 31.46
C SER A 404 21.45 5.51 30.15
N ASP A 405 21.25 6.33 29.11
CA ASP A 405 21.75 6.04 27.76
C ASP A 405 23.26 6.30 27.57
N LYS A 406 23.97 6.78 28.61
CA LYS A 406 25.35 7.27 28.49
C LYS A 406 26.44 6.21 28.71
N ASP A 407 26.17 5.15 29.45
CA ASP A 407 27.21 4.20 29.90
C ASP A 407 27.16 2.82 29.19
N ASP A 408 26.04 2.46 28.53
CA ASP A 408 25.90 1.21 27.78
C ASP A 408 24.91 1.35 26.58
N PRO A 409 25.41 1.37 25.33
CA PRO A 409 24.60 1.44 24.11
C PRO A 409 23.59 0.28 23.95
N GLU A 410 23.91 -0.90 24.49
CA GLU A 410 23.04 -2.09 24.42
C GLU A 410 21.83 -1.92 25.34
N SER A 411 22.06 -1.49 26.59
CA SER A 411 21.00 -1.13 27.55
C SER A 411 20.08 -0.01 27.03
N ALA A 412 20.63 1.00 26.35
CA ALA A 412 19.86 2.10 25.75
C ALA A 412 18.92 1.61 24.63
N GLY A 413 19.40 0.70 23.79
CA GLY A 413 18.59 0.07 22.74
C GLY A 413 17.45 -0.78 23.30
N LEU A 414 17.73 -1.58 24.34
CA LEU A 414 16.74 -2.38 25.05
C LEU A 414 15.66 -1.51 25.71
N ARG A 415 16.06 -0.44 26.40
CA ARG A 415 15.12 0.53 27.00
C ARG A 415 14.23 1.20 25.98
N LYS A 416 14.79 1.67 24.84
CA LYS A 416 13.98 2.27 23.77
C LYS A 416 12.96 1.29 23.21
N ALA A 417 13.36 0.05 22.97
CA ALA A 417 12.45 -1.00 22.49
C ALA A 417 11.35 -1.31 23.53
N ALA A 418 11.69 -1.31 24.82
CA ALA A 418 10.72 -1.48 25.90
C ALA A 418 9.71 -0.33 25.94
N PHE A 419 10.14 0.94 25.93
CA PHE A 419 9.22 2.08 25.87
C PHE A 419 8.29 2.01 24.65
N THR A 420 8.86 1.72 23.47
CA THR A 420 8.05 1.65 22.24
C THR A 420 6.98 0.56 22.32
N ALA A 421 7.31 -0.62 22.85
CA ALA A 421 6.35 -1.71 23.00
C ALA A 421 5.29 -1.44 24.07
N LEU A 422 5.68 -0.78 25.18
CA LEU A 422 4.75 -0.38 26.25
C LEU A 422 3.80 0.74 25.80
N ASP A 423 4.31 1.77 25.11
CA ASP A 423 3.50 2.84 24.55
C ASP A 423 2.47 2.27 23.57
N GLU A 424 2.87 1.35 22.70
CA GLU A 424 1.94 0.70 21.76
C GLU A 424 0.80 -0.05 22.47
N VAL A 425 1.14 -0.83 23.51
CA VAL A 425 0.13 -1.56 24.31
C VAL A 425 -0.77 -0.58 25.07
N HIS A 426 -0.19 0.43 25.71
CA HIS A 426 -0.89 1.45 26.48
C HIS A 426 -1.86 2.25 25.59
N ASP A 427 -1.35 2.85 24.52
CA ASP A 427 -2.10 3.76 23.66
C ASP A 427 -3.20 3.01 22.90
N THR A 428 -2.94 1.77 22.48
CA THR A 428 -3.97 0.94 21.84
C THR A 428 -5.09 0.61 22.83
N ALA A 429 -4.77 0.21 24.06
CA ALA A 429 -5.78 -0.05 25.09
C ALA A 429 -6.57 1.21 25.46
N GLN A 430 -5.90 2.35 25.60
CA GLN A 430 -6.53 3.64 25.88
C GLN A 430 -7.46 4.07 24.74
N ARG A 431 -7.02 4.01 23.47
CA ARG A 431 -7.87 4.29 22.30
C ARG A 431 -9.10 3.38 22.27
N MET A 432 -8.95 2.10 22.56
CA MET A 432 -10.08 1.15 22.64
C MET A 432 -11.08 1.53 23.73
N LEU A 433 -10.64 2.08 24.87
CA LEU A 433 -11.55 2.59 25.91
C LEU A 433 -12.25 3.86 25.46
N ASP A 434 -11.50 4.82 24.90
CA ASP A 434 -12.02 6.12 24.45
C ASP A 434 -13.01 6.00 23.30
N ALA A 435 -12.85 5.00 22.42
CA ALA A 435 -13.76 4.72 21.32
C ALA A 435 -15.22 4.50 21.77
N PHE A 436 -15.44 4.13 23.03
CA PHE A 436 -16.76 3.94 23.64
C PHE A 436 -17.13 5.02 24.65
N GLY A 437 -16.38 6.12 24.73
CA GLY A 437 -16.66 7.26 25.61
C GLY A 437 -17.86 8.12 25.16
N HIS A 438 -18.27 8.01 23.89
CA HIS A 438 -19.44 8.70 23.35
C HIS A 438 -20.72 7.87 23.54
N ALA A 439 -21.77 8.53 24.03
CA ALA A 439 -23.06 7.91 24.32
C ALA A 439 -23.78 7.41 23.04
N GLU A 440 -23.66 8.15 21.93
CA GLU A 440 -24.27 7.77 20.66
C GLU A 440 -23.25 7.11 19.71
N GLU A 441 -23.64 6.01 19.06
CA GLU A 441 -22.82 5.30 18.07
C GLU A 441 -22.38 6.21 16.92
N VAL A 442 -23.21 7.19 16.56
CA VAL A 442 -23.00 8.12 15.44
C VAL A 442 -21.81 9.05 15.65
N ASP A 443 -21.46 9.33 16.90
CA ASP A 443 -20.38 10.24 17.27
C ASP A 443 -19.03 9.54 17.36
N ARG A 444 -19.00 8.21 17.27
CA ARG A 444 -17.75 7.44 17.36
C ARG A 444 -16.92 7.63 16.09
N ALA A 445 -15.67 8.06 16.27
CA ALA A 445 -14.72 8.24 15.17
C ALA A 445 -13.95 6.97 14.83
N GLU A 446 -13.91 6.00 15.75
CA GLU A 446 -13.17 4.75 15.62
C GLU A 446 -14.09 3.54 15.73
N VAL A 447 -13.67 2.43 15.13
CA VAL A 447 -14.34 1.13 15.21
C VAL A 447 -13.42 0.13 15.89
N VAL A 448 -13.98 -0.61 16.84
CA VAL A 448 -13.30 -1.73 17.51
C VAL A 448 -13.92 -3.05 17.06
N TRP A 449 -13.10 -4.04 16.74
CA TRP A 449 -13.56 -5.37 16.38
C TRP A 449 -12.61 -6.46 16.85
N LEU A 450 -13.15 -7.67 16.97
CA LEU A 450 -12.41 -8.88 17.29
C LEU A 450 -12.20 -9.71 16.02
N ASP A 451 -10.94 -9.95 15.66
CA ASP A 451 -10.59 -11.03 14.74
C ASP A 451 -10.53 -12.35 15.52
N GLY A 452 -11.25 -13.35 15.03
CA GLY A 452 -11.26 -14.69 15.63
C GLY A 452 -9.91 -15.40 15.51
N ALA A 453 -9.71 -16.41 16.36
CA ALA A 453 -8.54 -17.27 16.26
C ALA A 453 -8.53 -18.02 14.91
N THR A 454 -7.36 -18.13 14.30
CA THR A 454 -7.11 -19.03 13.16
C THR A 454 -5.94 -19.93 13.51
N ASP A 455 -5.73 -21.02 12.76
CA ASP A 455 -4.59 -21.95 12.99
C ASP A 455 -3.23 -21.25 13.07
N ARG A 456 -3.12 -20.02 12.53
CA ARG A 456 -1.87 -19.25 12.45
C ARG A 456 -1.86 -17.95 13.25
N ARG A 457 -2.98 -17.54 13.85
CA ARG A 457 -3.08 -16.23 14.55
C ARG A 457 -3.98 -16.33 15.78
N PRO A 458 -3.52 -15.84 16.95
CA PRO A 458 -4.36 -15.73 18.13
C PRO A 458 -5.49 -14.73 17.91
N PRO A 459 -6.59 -14.82 18.68
CA PRO A 459 -7.64 -13.83 18.62
C PRO A 459 -7.07 -12.45 18.99
N THR A 460 -7.45 -11.43 18.24
CA THR A 460 -6.83 -10.10 18.31
C THR A 460 -7.89 -9.02 18.24
N LEU A 461 -7.89 -8.11 19.21
CA LEU A 461 -8.69 -6.89 19.13
C LEU A 461 -8.01 -5.88 18.22
N ARG A 462 -8.80 -5.22 17.39
CA ARG A 462 -8.34 -4.20 16.46
C ARG A 462 -9.14 -2.94 16.64
N ILE A 463 -8.49 -1.80 16.47
CA ILE A 463 -9.11 -0.49 16.46
C ILE A 463 -8.62 0.32 15.26
N ALA A 464 -9.53 0.92 14.51
CA ALA A 464 -9.18 1.76 13.37
C ALA A 464 -10.15 2.96 13.25
N PRO A 465 -9.69 4.09 12.71
CA PRO A 465 -10.57 5.22 12.43
C PRO A 465 -11.51 4.90 11.26
N LEU A 466 -12.74 5.42 11.33
CA LEU A 466 -13.72 5.30 10.26
C LEU A 466 -13.27 6.01 8.97
N THR A 467 -12.55 7.11 9.13
CA THR A 467 -12.00 7.92 8.05
C THR A 467 -10.58 8.40 8.38
N VAL A 468 -9.72 8.45 7.37
CA VAL A 468 -8.36 9.03 7.45
C VAL A 468 -8.26 10.36 6.69
N ALA A 469 -9.38 10.89 6.20
CA ALA A 469 -9.42 12.09 5.36
C ALA A 469 -8.77 13.31 6.03
N GLY A 470 -9.11 13.58 7.29
CA GLY A 470 -8.55 14.73 8.01
C GLY A 470 -7.05 14.61 8.23
N MET A 471 -6.58 13.41 8.55
CA MET A 471 -5.17 13.10 8.73
C MET A 471 -4.37 13.24 7.44
N LEU A 472 -4.90 12.74 6.32
CA LEU A 472 -4.28 12.94 5.00
C LEU A 472 -4.23 14.43 4.63
N ARG A 473 -5.33 15.16 4.82
CA ARG A 473 -5.39 16.59 4.57
C ARG A 473 -4.33 17.34 5.36
N ASP A 474 -4.21 17.08 6.65
CA ASP A 474 -3.37 17.86 7.53
C ASP A 474 -1.88 17.47 7.40
N LYS A 475 -1.58 16.18 7.20
CA LYS A 475 -0.20 15.63 7.25
C LYS A 475 0.45 15.36 5.90
N LEU A 476 -0.34 15.11 4.85
CA LEU A 476 0.18 14.83 3.52
C LEU A 476 -0.07 16.00 2.57
N PHE A 477 -1.31 16.46 2.48
CA PHE A 477 -1.71 17.54 1.55
C PHE A 477 -1.38 18.94 2.08
N GLY A 478 -1.28 19.13 3.40
CA GLY A 478 -1.01 20.43 4.02
C GLY A 478 0.40 20.98 3.76
N ASP A 479 1.40 20.09 3.66
CA ASP A 479 2.81 20.48 3.61
C ASP A 479 3.45 20.27 2.22
N ARG A 480 2.74 19.63 1.28
CA ARG A 480 3.33 19.11 0.05
C ARG A 480 2.37 19.19 -1.13
N THR A 481 2.92 19.33 -2.33
CA THR A 481 2.16 19.17 -3.58
C THR A 481 1.99 17.69 -3.89
N VAL A 482 0.75 17.22 -3.99
CA VAL A 482 0.46 15.79 -4.19
C VAL A 482 -0.21 15.54 -5.54
N VAL A 483 0.38 14.61 -6.30
CA VAL A 483 -0.14 14.10 -7.56
C VAL A 483 -0.65 12.68 -7.34
N LEU A 484 -1.95 12.49 -7.38
CA LEU A 484 -2.65 11.21 -7.24
C LEU A 484 -2.95 10.66 -8.64
N THR A 485 -2.46 9.48 -8.97
CA THR A 485 -2.71 8.84 -10.28
C THR A 485 -3.15 7.40 -10.12
N SER A 486 -4.06 6.96 -10.98
CA SER A 486 -4.54 5.57 -11.05
C SER A 486 -5.31 5.35 -12.35
N ALA A 487 -5.50 4.08 -12.74
CA ALA A 487 -6.38 3.73 -13.86
C ALA A 487 -7.86 4.01 -13.58
N THR A 488 -8.24 4.07 -12.31
CA THR A 488 -9.63 4.08 -11.86
C THR A 488 -9.78 5.01 -10.66
N LEU A 489 -9.95 6.32 -10.93
CA LEU A 489 -10.20 7.35 -9.92
C LEU A 489 -11.61 7.98 -10.05
N ALA A 490 -12.10 8.16 -11.27
CA ALA A 490 -13.39 8.77 -11.55
C ALA A 490 -14.54 7.74 -11.46
N LEU A 491 -14.72 7.14 -10.27
CA LEU A 491 -15.74 6.13 -10.03
C LEU A 491 -17.14 6.72 -10.23
N GLY A 492 -17.97 6.07 -11.05
CA GLY A 492 -19.26 6.61 -11.48
C GLY A 492 -19.16 7.86 -12.38
N GLY A 493 -17.97 8.17 -12.91
CA GLY A 493 -17.71 9.30 -13.80
C GLY A 493 -17.25 10.58 -13.10
N ALA A 494 -16.96 10.55 -11.79
CA ALA A 494 -16.55 11.73 -11.03
C ALA A 494 -15.45 11.44 -9.99
N PHE A 495 -14.61 12.42 -9.68
CA PHE A 495 -13.50 12.30 -8.71
C PHE A 495 -13.93 12.52 -7.26
N ASP A 496 -15.10 13.13 -7.03
CA ASP A 496 -15.60 13.59 -5.72
C ASP A 496 -15.60 12.49 -4.65
N GLY A 497 -15.90 11.25 -5.05
CA GLY A 497 -15.95 10.11 -4.14
C GLY A 497 -14.61 9.84 -3.45
N LEU A 498 -13.52 9.80 -4.22
CA LEU A 498 -12.17 9.59 -3.69
C LEU A 498 -11.59 10.88 -3.09
N ALA A 499 -11.86 12.05 -3.70
CA ALA A 499 -11.45 13.33 -3.16
C ALA A 499 -11.93 13.53 -1.71
N ARG A 500 -13.19 13.16 -1.41
CA ARG A 500 -13.73 13.18 -0.05
C ARG A 500 -13.00 12.23 0.90
N GLN A 501 -12.60 11.05 0.45
CA GLN A 501 -11.86 10.09 1.29
C GLN A 501 -10.42 10.55 1.57
N TRP A 502 -9.82 11.31 0.67
CA TRP A 502 -8.51 11.93 0.85
C TRP A 502 -8.57 13.24 1.66
N GLY A 503 -9.75 13.80 1.90
CA GLY A 503 -9.93 15.09 2.59
C GLY A 503 -9.76 16.31 1.70
N LEU A 504 -9.92 16.15 0.37
CA LEU A 504 -9.81 17.19 -0.65
C LEU A 504 -11.19 17.77 -1.05
N SER A 505 -12.20 17.76 -0.19
CA SER A 505 -13.52 18.31 -0.55
C SER A 505 -13.56 19.83 -0.41
N ALA A 506 -14.21 20.53 -1.34
CA ALA A 506 -14.42 21.99 -1.27
C ALA A 506 -15.15 22.46 0.00
N ALA A 507 -15.85 21.55 0.69
CA ALA A 507 -16.53 21.81 1.94
C ALA A 507 -15.60 21.83 3.18
N ASP A 508 -14.35 21.36 3.05
CA ASP A 508 -13.45 21.10 4.19
C ASP A 508 -12.47 22.25 4.51
N GLY A 509 -12.65 23.43 3.90
CA GLY A 509 -11.88 24.64 4.20
C GLY A 509 -10.84 25.00 3.13
N ASP A 510 -10.72 26.31 2.89
CA ASP A 510 -10.10 27.02 1.76
C ASP A 510 -8.55 27.02 1.76
N ARG A 511 -7.89 25.86 1.92
CA ARG A 511 -6.40 25.80 2.03
C ARG A 511 -5.64 24.97 1.00
N SER A 512 -6.28 24.22 0.10
CA SER A 512 -5.56 23.64 -1.04
C SER A 512 -6.43 23.56 -2.29
N GLY A 513 -5.96 24.20 -3.37
CA GLY A 513 -6.50 23.98 -4.70
C GLY A 513 -6.22 22.54 -5.11
N TRP A 514 -7.23 21.85 -5.63
CA TRP A 514 -7.01 20.59 -6.32
C TRP A 514 -7.80 20.56 -7.62
N SER A 515 -7.31 19.77 -8.57
CA SER A 515 -7.99 19.55 -9.85
C SER A 515 -8.08 18.08 -10.21
N GLY A 516 -9.17 17.69 -10.86
CA GLY A 516 -9.37 16.36 -11.42
C GLY A 516 -9.17 16.36 -12.94
N LEU A 517 -8.43 15.39 -13.48
CA LEU A 517 -8.24 15.21 -14.92
C LEU A 517 -8.38 13.74 -15.31
N ASP A 518 -9.28 13.43 -16.24
CA ASP A 518 -9.30 12.13 -16.90
C ASP A 518 -8.67 12.25 -18.29
N VAL A 519 -7.52 11.60 -18.49
CA VAL A 519 -6.82 11.57 -19.79
C VAL A 519 -7.23 10.38 -20.65
N GLY A 520 -8.18 9.58 -20.18
CA GLY A 520 -8.74 8.43 -20.88
C GLY A 520 -7.74 7.27 -21.01
N SER A 521 -7.97 6.43 -22.02
CA SER A 521 -7.13 5.30 -22.36
C SER A 521 -6.85 5.30 -23.86
N PRO A 522 -5.67 4.81 -24.31
CA PRO A 522 -5.37 4.70 -25.73
C PRO A 522 -6.16 3.60 -26.45
N PHE A 523 -6.92 2.76 -25.75
CA PHE A 523 -7.64 1.64 -26.34
C PHE A 523 -9.03 2.05 -26.84
N ASP A 524 -9.39 1.56 -28.04
CA ASP A 524 -10.73 1.67 -28.60
C ASP A 524 -11.65 0.59 -28.01
N HIS A 525 -12.02 0.73 -26.73
CA HIS A 525 -12.81 -0.25 -25.99
C HIS A 525 -14.10 -0.68 -26.71
N PRO A 526 -14.90 0.23 -27.31
CA PRO A 526 -16.12 -0.16 -28.03
C PRO A 526 -15.87 -1.11 -29.20
N ARG A 527 -14.70 -1.03 -29.85
CA ARG A 527 -14.34 -1.90 -30.98
C ARG A 527 -13.53 -3.13 -30.58
N SER A 528 -12.78 -3.06 -29.47
CA SER A 528 -11.88 -4.12 -29.04
C SER A 528 -12.48 -5.05 -27.99
N GLY A 529 -13.46 -4.63 -27.20
CA GLY A 529 -14.00 -5.44 -26.12
C GLY A 529 -15.52 -5.47 -26.03
N ILE A 530 -16.03 -6.60 -25.55
CA ILE A 530 -17.44 -6.82 -25.27
C ILE A 530 -17.63 -6.91 -23.75
N LEU A 531 -18.60 -6.18 -23.21
CA LEU A 531 -19.10 -6.39 -21.86
C LEU A 531 -20.36 -7.27 -21.94
N TYR A 532 -20.21 -8.54 -21.59
CA TYR A 532 -21.30 -9.49 -21.51
C TYR A 532 -21.82 -9.55 -20.07
N VAL A 533 -23.13 -9.41 -19.89
CA VAL A 533 -23.80 -9.68 -18.62
C VAL A 533 -24.75 -10.86 -18.79
N ALA A 534 -24.52 -11.94 -18.04
CA ALA A 534 -25.32 -13.15 -18.09
C ALA A 534 -26.65 -12.96 -17.33
N LYS A 535 -27.55 -12.14 -17.90
CA LYS A 535 -28.81 -11.72 -17.28
C LYS A 535 -29.76 -12.89 -17.00
N HIS A 536 -29.64 -13.99 -17.73
CA HIS A 536 -30.46 -15.19 -17.60
C HIS A 536 -30.08 -16.07 -16.40
N LEU A 537 -28.88 -15.90 -15.84
CA LEU A 537 -28.46 -16.68 -14.68
C LEU A 537 -29.22 -16.26 -13.42
N PRO A 538 -29.42 -17.18 -12.45
CA PRO A 538 -29.97 -16.82 -11.15
C PRO A 538 -29.01 -15.90 -10.40
N GLN A 539 -29.52 -15.11 -9.45
CA GLN A 539 -28.66 -14.26 -8.62
C GLN A 539 -27.67 -15.11 -7.80
N PRO A 540 -26.40 -14.68 -7.64
CA PRO A 540 -25.41 -15.44 -6.88
C PRO A 540 -25.85 -15.67 -5.43
N GLY A 541 -25.93 -16.95 -5.03
CA GLY A 541 -26.25 -17.37 -3.67
C GLY A 541 -25.01 -17.61 -2.78
N ARG A 542 -25.26 -18.08 -1.55
CA ARG A 542 -24.22 -18.49 -0.59
C ARG A 542 -23.72 -19.93 -0.82
N ASP A 543 -24.52 -20.78 -1.47
CA ASP A 543 -24.33 -22.24 -1.50
C ASP A 543 -23.35 -22.76 -2.57
N GLY A 544 -22.53 -21.87 -3.15
CA GLY A 544 -21.57 -22.22 -4.21
C GLY A 544 -22.01 -21.74 -5.59
N LEU A 545 -21.39 -22.29 -6.64
CA LEU A 545 -21.72 -22.01 -8.04
C LEU A 545 -22.79 -23.01 -8.51
N PRO A 546 -24.01 -22.55 -8.85
CA PRO A 546 -25.04 -23.44 -9.42
C PRO A 546 -24.59 -24.09 -10.73
N GLU A 547 -25.20 -25.22 -11.10
CA GLU A 547 -24.89 -25.92 -12.35
C GLU A 547 -24.99 -25.01 -13.59
N ALA A 548 -26.01 -24.15 -13.65
CA ALA A 548 -26.16 -23.17 -14.73
C ALA A 548 -24.98 -22.19 -14.87
N TYR A 549 -24.26 -21.88 -13.78
CA TYR A 549 -23.04 -21.08 -13.85
C TYR A 549 -21.88 -21.90 -14.44
N LEU A 550 -21.75 -23.17 -14.04
CA LEU A 550 -20.71 -24.06 -14.55
C LEU A 550 -20.91 -24.33 -16.05
N GLU A 551 -22.14 -24.53 -16.49
CA GLU A 551 -22.52 -24.63 -17.91
C GLU A 551 -22.14 -23.37 -18.68
N GLU A 552 -22.55 -22.18 -18.19
CA GLU A 552 -22.21 -20.91 -18.85
C GLU A 552 -20.70 -20.67 -18.94
N ILE A 553 -19.95 -20.95 -17.85
CA ILE A 553 -18.49 -20.84 -17.84
C ILE A 553 -17.86 -21.82 -18.84
N THR A 554 -18.33 -23.07 -18.88
CA THR A 554 -17.85 -24.10 -19.81
C THR A 554 -18.00 -23.62 -21.25
N GLU A 555 -19.21 -23.21 -21.65
CA GLU A 555 -19.48 -22.80 -23.03
C GLU A 555 -18.69 -21.55 -23.46
N LEU A 556 -18.46 -20.61 -22.53
CA LEU A 556 -17.64 -19.43 -22.78
C LEU A 556 -16.16 -19.81 -22.97
N ILE A 557 -15.62 -20.68 -22.11
CA ILE A 557 -14.21 -21.11 -22.20
C ILE A 557 -13.96 -21.94 -23.46
N GLU A 558 -14.87 -22.85 -23.81
CA GLU A 558 -14.78 -23.60 -25.06
C GLU A 558 -14.80 -22.67 -26.28
N ALA A 559 -15.68 -21.66 -26.29
CA ALA A 559 -15.72 -20.66 -27.35
C ALA A 559 -14.43 -19.83 -27.44
N ALA A 560 -13.82 -19.53 -26.29
CA ALA A 560 -12.53 -18.82 -26.20
C ALA A 560 -11.32 -19.73 -26.51
N GLY A 561 -11.52 -21.05 -26.63
CA GLY A 561 -10.44 -22.02 -26.79
C GLY A 561 -9.47 -22.02 -25.61
N GLY A 562 -9.98 -21.79 -24.39
CA GLY A 562 -9.15 -21.47 -23.24
C GLY A 562 -8.99 -19.96 -23.06
N ARG A 563 -7.76 -19.46 -22.94
CA ARG A 563 -7.42 -18.02 -22.94
C ARG A 563 -8.20 -17.20 -21.92
N THR A 564 -8.49 -17.81 -20.76
CA THR A 564 -9.47 -17.29 -19.80
C THR A 564 -8.85 -16.97 -18.46
N LEU A 565 -9.08 -15.74 -17.99
CA LEU A 565 -8.84 -15.34 -16.61
C LEU A 565 -10.16 -15.33 -15.83
N GLY A 566 -10.30 -16.24 -14.86
CA GLY A 566 -11.46 -16.34 -13.98
C GLY A 566 -11.23 -15.61 -12.66
N LEU A 567 -11.97 -14.53 -12.44
CA LEU A 567 -11.90 -13.66 -11.27
C LEU A 567 -13.09 -13.94 -10.35
N PHE A 568 -12.82 -14.71 -9.29
CA PHE A 568 -13.83 -15.16 -8.34
C PHE A 568 -13.81 -14.34 -7.05
N SER A 569 -14.99 -14.11 -6.49
CA SER A 569 -15.19 -13.43 -5.20
C SER A 569 -14.63 -14.16 -3.98
N SER A 570 -14.39 -15.47 -4.07
CA SER A 570 -13.85 -16.27 -2.96
C SER A 570 -13.00 -17.44 -3.45
N MET A 571 -12.04 -17.86 -2.63
CA MET A 571 -11.17 -18.99 -2.95
C MET A 571 -11.97 -20.30 -3.03
N ARG A 572 -13.00 -20.43 -2.20
CA ARG A 572 -13.94 -21.55 -2.25
C ARG A 572 -14.62 -21.64 -3.63
N ALA A 573 -15.08 -20.51 -4.17
CA ALA A 573 -15.72 -20.49 -5.49
C ALA A 573 -14.71 -20.80 -6.62
N ALA A 574 -13.51 -20.24 -6.58
CA ALA A 574 -12.46 -20.53 -7.56
C ALA A 574 -12.09 -22.02 -7.60
N LYS A 575 -11.89 -22.64 -6.43
CA LYS A 575 -11.57 -24.08 -6.32
C LYS A 575 -12.72 -24.96 -6.79
N ALA A 576 -13.95 -24.68 -6.35
CA ALA A 576 -15.12 -25.43 -6.76
C ALA A 576 -15.35 -25.37 -8.29
N ALA A 577 -15.18 -24.18 -8.89
CA ALA A 577 -15.23 -24.04 -10.35
C ALA A 577 -14.12 -24.86 -11.02
N THR A 578 -12.88 -24.74 -10.54
CA THR A 578 -11.72 -25.43 -11.09
C THR A 578 -11.93 -26.95 -11.08
N GLU A 579 -12.32 -27.52 -9.94
CA GLU A 579 -12.56 -28.95 -9.77
C GLU A 579 -13.66 -29.43 -10.72
N ALA A 580 -14.80 -28.74 -10.77
CA ALA A 580 -15.92 -29.12 -11.62
C ALA A 580 -15.62 -28.99 -13.12
N LEU A 581 -14.77 -28.05 -13.52
CA LEU A 581 -14.47 -27.74 -14.92
C LEU A 581 -13.32 -28.57 -15.50
N ARG A 582 -12.41 -29.10 -14.66
CA ARG A 582 -11.33 -30.01 -15.10
C ARG A 582 -11.85 -31.25 -15.81
N ASP A 583 -13.00 -31.76 -15.41
CA ASP A 583 -13.63 -32.93 -16.04
C ASP A 583 -14.45 -32.57 -17.30
N ARG A 584 -14.76 -31.28 -17.50
CA ARG A 584 -15.60 -30.80 -18.61
C ARG A 584 -14.80 -30.20 -19.75
N LEU A 585 -13.63 -29.64 -19.45
CA LEU A 585 -12.80 -28.90 -20.40
C LEU A 585 -11.55 -29.68 -20.78
N SER A 586 -11.17 -29.60 -22.05
CA SER A 586 -9.95 -30.21 -22.59
C SER A 586 -8.72 -29.30 -22.49
N VAL A 587 -8.89 -28.07 -21.99
CA VAL A 587 -7.82 -27.07 -21.86
C VAL A 587 -7.19 -27.07 -20.46
N PRO A 588 -5.92 -26.67 -20.29
CA PRO A 588 -5.29 -26.61 -18.98
C PRO A 588 -5.98 -25.61 -18.05
N LEU A 589 -6.25 -26.02 -16.81
CA LEU A 589 -6.87 -25.18 -15.79
C LEU A 589 -5.97 -25.03 -14.56
N LEU A 590 -5.51 -23.81 -14.32
CA LEU A 590 -4.71 -23.42 -13.16
C LEU A 590 -5.59 -22.75 -12.12
N CYS A 591 -5.44 -23.10 -10.84
CA CYS A 591 -6.09 -22.40 -9.74
C CYS A 591 -5.06 -21.74 -8.83
N GLN A 592 -5.37 -20.53 -8.37
CA GLN A 592 -4.63 -19.89 -7.31
C GLN A 592 -4.56 -20.82 -6.08
N GLY A 593 -3.34 -21.01 -5.56
CA GLY A 593 -3.05 -21.93 -4.46
C GLY A 593 -2.38 -23.23 -4.92
N ASP A 594 -2.42 -23.57 -6.22
CA ASP A 594 -1.71 -24.72 -6.77
C ASP A 594 -0.18 -24.46 -6.87
N ASP A 595 0.21 -23.20 -7.05
CA ASP A 595 1.60 -22.72 -7.08
C ASP A 595 1.62 -21.23 -6.64
N SER A 596 2.80 -20.63 -6.56
CA SER A 596 2.98 -19.19 -6.40
C SER A 596 2.30 -18.44 -7.55
N THR A 597 1.60 -17.35 -7.21
CA THR A 597 0.84 -16.54 -8.17
C THR A 597 1.67 -16.11 -9.38
N MET A 598 2.94 -15.76 -9.17
CA MET A 598 3.86 -15.37 -10.24
C MET A 598 4.12 -16.51 -11.24
N GLN A 599 4.30 -17.75 -10.77
CA GLN A 599 4.49 -18.90 -11.66
C GLN A 599 3.20 -19.26 -12.38
N LEU A 600 2.04 -19.16 -11.71
CA LEU A 600 0.75 -19.39 -12.35
C LEU A 600 0.47 -18.39 -13.48
N VAL A 601 0.74 -17.10 -13.25
CA VAL A 601 0.62 -16.05 -14.27
C VAL A 601 1.58 -16.28 -15.43
N LYS A 602 2.83 -16.66 -15.14
CA LYS A 602 3.82 -16.99 -16.16
C LYS A 602 3.35 -18.13 -17.05
N ARG A 603 2.91 -19.25 -16.46
CA ARG A 603 2.39 -20.42 -17.20
C ARG A 603 1.17 -20.05 -18.04
N PHE A 604 0.25 -19.27 -17.48
CA PHE A 604 -0.92 -18.77 -18.21
C PHE A 604 -0.55 -17.85 -19.39
N ALA A 605 0.51 -17.04 -19.25
CA ALA A 605 0.98 -16.19 -20.33
C ALA A 605 1.70 -16.99 -21.44
N GLU A 606 2.46 -18.03 -21.08
CA GLU A 606 3.28 -18.83 -22.00
C GLU A 606 2.48 -19.86 -22.81
N ASP A 607 1.31 -20.30 -22.34
CA ASP A 607 0.47 -21.30 -23.00
C ASP A 607 -0.94 -20.76 -23.26
N GLU A 608 -1.23 -20.37 -24.50
CA GLU A 608 -2.48 -19.70 -24.86
C GLU A 608 -3.77 -20.43 -24.43
N PRO A 609 -3.91 -21.76 -24.60
CA PRO A 609 -5.13 -22.46 -24.20
C PRO A 609 -5.35 -22.51 -22.68
N THR A 610 -4.35 -22.15 -21.86
CA THR A 610 -4.48 -22.24 -20.41
C THR A 610 -5.55 -21.28 -19.89
N CYS A 611 -6.25 -21.71 -18.83
CA CYS A 611 -7.13 -20.88 -18.02
C CYS A 611 -6.54 -20.68 -16.62
N LEU A 612 -6.66 -19.48 -16.06
CA LEU A 612 -6.20 -19.17 -14.72
C LEU A 612 -7.34 -18.63 -13.85
N PHE A 613 -7.66 -19.33 -12.78
CA PHE A 613 -8.72 -18.95 -11.84
C PHE A 613 -8.15 -18.51 -10.49
N GLY A 614 -8.75 -17.51 -9.87
CA GLY A 614 -8.39 -17.09 -8.53
C GLY A 614 -9.20 -15.90 -8.02
N THR A 615 -8.69 -15.26 -6.98
CA THR A 615 -9.37 -14.20 -6.21
C THR A 615 -8.69 -12.85 -6.38
N LEU A 616 -9.03 -11.87 -5.53
CA LEU A 616 -8.51 -10.49 -5.50
C LEU A 616 -7.03 -10.29 -5.86
N SER A 617 -6.13 -11.19 -5.46
CA SER A 617 -4.71 -11.08 -5.83
C SER A 617 -4.43 -11.21 -7.33
N LEU A 618 -5.33 -11.80 -8.12
CA LEU A 618 -5.28 -11.82 -9.59
C LEU A 618 -5.98 -10.61 -10.23
N TRP A 619 -6.79 -9.87 -9.46
CA TRP A 619 -7.45 -8.65 -9.94
C TRP A 619 -6.46 -7.49 -10.06
N GLN A 620 -5.32 -7.58 -9.38
CA GLN A 620 -4.24 -6.60 -9.33
C GLN A 620 -2.92 -7.23 -9.83
N GLY A 621 -2.05 -6.44 -10.47
CA GLY A 621 -0.69 -6.88 -10.83
C GLY A 621 -0.52 -7.95 -11.93
N VAL A 622 -1.59 -8.54 -12.48
CA VAL A 622 -1.48 -9.46 -13.63
C VAL A 622 -1.43 -8.69 -14.95
N ASP A 623 -0.35 -8.86 -15.71
CA ASP A 623 -0.16 -8.28 -17.04
C ASP A 623 0.15 -9.40 -18.06
N VAL A 624 -0.85 -9.73 -18.88
CA VAL A 624 -0.77 -10.81 -19.88
C VAL A 624 -1.25 -10.22 -21.21
N PRO A 625 -0.34 -9.60 -21.99
CA PRO A 625 -0.69 -9.05 -23.29
C PRO A 625 -0.85 -10.13 -24.34
N GLY A 626 -1.64 -9.84 -25.38
CA GLY A 626 -1.73 -10.67 -26.56
C GLY A 626 -2.78 -11.80 -26.48
N PRO A 627 -2.61 -12.88 -27.25
CA PRO A 627 -3.68 -13.85 -27.50
C PRO A 627 -3.98 -14.76 -26.29
N SER A 628 -3.10 -14.86 -25.31
CA SER A 628 -3.29 -15.71 -24.12
C SER A 628 -4.45 -15.26 -23.22
N LEU A 629 -4.92 -14.02 -23.34
CA LEU A 629 -6.09 -13.52 -22.61
C LEU A 629 -7.15 -12.92 -23.56
N ARG A 630 -8.22 -13.68 -23.80
CA ARG A 630 -9.38 -13.27 -24.63
C ARG A 630 -10.68 -13.18 -23.85
N LEU A 631 -10.75 -13.83 -22.69
CA LEU A 631 -11.95 -13.86 -21.87
C LEU A 631 -11.58 -13.57 -20.40
N VAL A 632 -12.23 -12.57 -19.82
CA VAL A 632 -12.22 -12.33 -18.38
C VAL A 632 -13.60 -12.71 -17.84
N ILE A 633 -13.67 -13.67 -16.93
CA ILE A 633 -14.90 -14.05 -16.25
C ILE A 633 -14.91 -13.42 -14.85
N ILE A 634 -16.01 -12.77 -14.49
CA ILE A 634 -16.27 -12.27 -13.14
C ILE A 634 -17.51 -13.00 -12.61
N ASP A 635 -17.33 -13.84 -11.59
CA ASP A 635 -18.41 -14.72 -11.10
C ASP A 635 -19.56 -13.95 -10.46
N ARG A 636 -19.24 -12.89 -9.72
CA ARG A 636 -20.21 -12.01 -9.06
C ARG A 636 -19.66 -10.61 -8.83
N ILE A 637 -20.56 -9.66 -8.57
CA ILE A 637 -20.15 -8.31 -8.15
C ILE A 637 -19.38 -8.40 -6.82
N PRO A 638 -18.12 -7.90 -6.76
CA PRO A 638 -17.20 -8.06 -5.63
C PRO A 638 -17.52 -7.05 -4.51
N PHE A 639 -18.69 -7.20 -3.89
CA PHE A 639 -19.00 -6.44 -2.68
C PHE A 639 -18.08 -6.87 -1.53
N PRO A 640 -17.75 -5.93 -0.60
CA PRO A 640 -17.08 -6.31 0.64
C PRO A 640 -17.94 -7.33 1.39
N ARG A 641 -17.28 -8.20 2.16
CA ARG A 641 -18.02 -9.21 2.92
C ARG A 641 -18.98 -8.52 3.90
N PRO A 642 -20.22 -9.02 4.08
CA PRO A 642 -21.18 -8.37 4.97
C PRO A 642 -20.75 -8.31 6.44
N ASP A 643 -19.91 -9.25 6.86
CA ASP A 643 -19.31 -9.38 8.18
C ASP A 643 -18.01 -8.57 8.34
N ASP A 644 -17.56 -7.85 7.31
CA ASP A 644 -16.39 -6.97 7.41
C ASP A 644 -16.67 -5.81 8.39
N PRO A 645 -15.99 -5.75 9.55
CA PRO A 645 -16.34 -4.82 10.62
C PRO A 645 -16.16 -3.35 10.21
N LEU A 646 -15.09 -3.05 9.50
CA LEU A 646 -14.73 -1.70 9.10
C LEU A 646 -15.68 -1.17 8.01
N SER A 647 -15.96 -1.95 6.97
CA SER A 647 -16.92 -1.61 5.93
C SER A 647 -18.32 -1.43 6.52
N SER A 648 -18.75 -2.31 7.41
CA SER A 648 -20.05 -2.20 8.11
C SER A 648 -20.14 -0.91 8.92
N ALA A 649 -19.10 -0.57 9.69
CA ALA A 649 -19.05 0.64 10.49
C ALA A 649 -19.05 1.91 9.62
N ARG A 650 -18.25 1.95 8.53
CA ARG A 650 -18.24 3.06 7.56
C ARG A 650 -19.63 3.26 6.93
N GLN A 651 -20.33 2.18 6.58
CA GLN A 651 -21.68 2.26 6.02
C GLN A 651 -22.68 2.87 7.01
N ARG A 652 -22.66 2.43 8.27
CA ARG A 652 -23.52 2.99 9.32
C ARG A 652 -23.23 4.46 9.58
N HIS A 653 -21.95 4.83 9.64
CA HIS A 653 -21.52 6.22 9.84
C HIS A 653 -22.05 7.17 8.76
N VAL A 654 -21.93 6.75 7.49
CA VAL A 654 -22.46 7.52 6.36
C VAL A 654 -23.99 7.61 6.44
N ALA A 655 -24.67 6.51 6.77
CA ALA A 655 -26.12 6.48 6.89
C ALA A 655 -26.62 7.39 8.03
N ALA A 656 -25.94 7.40 9.17
CA ALA A 656 -26.26 8.24 10.31
C ALA A 656 -26.13 9.74 10.01
N LYS A 657 -25.23 10.12 9.10
CA LYS A 657 -25.09 11.49 8.58
C LYS A 657 -26.02 11.81 7.40
N GLY A 658 -27.04 11.00 7.17
CA GLY A 658 -28.05 11.19 6.11
C GLY A 658 -27.59 10.80 4.70
N GLY A 659 -26.42 10.17 4.57
CA GLY A 659 -25.89 9.68 3.29
C GLY A 659 -26.34 8.26 2.95
N ASN A 660 -26.05 7.81 1.73
CA ASN A 660 -26.28 6.41 1.34
C ASN A 660 -25.03 5.57 1.62
N GLY A 661 -24.97 4.90 2.77
CA GLY A 661 -23.82 4.09 3.19
C GLY A 661 -23.45 3.00 2.20
N PHE A 662 -24.44 2.28 1.66
CA PHE A 662 -24.22 1.25 0.64
C PHE A 662 -23.53 1.82 -0.60
N MET A 663 -24.00 2.96 -1.12
CA MET A 663 -23.40 3.57 -2.31
C MET A 663 -21.98 4.09 -2.04
N SER A 664 -21.77 4.79 -0.93
CA SER A 664 -20.49 5.43 -0.60
C SER A 664 -19.38 4.43 -0.24
N VAL A 665 -19.73 3.26 0.27
CA VAL A 665 -18.74 2.26 0.74
C VAL A 665 -18.78 1.01 -0.14
N ALA A 666 -19.85 0.22 -0.06
CA ALA A 666 -19.92 -1.09 -0.71
C ALA A 666 -19.95 -1.02 -2.24
N ALA A 667 -20.77 -0.12 -2.81
CA ALA A 667 -20.86 0.03 -4.27
C ALA A 667 -19.59 0.65 -4.86
N THR A 668 -18.98 1.61 -4.16
CA THR A 668 -17.71 2.25 -4.59
C THR A 668 -16.56 1.23 -4.59
N HIS A 669 -16.45 0.41 -3.55
CA HIS A 669 -15.48 -0.69 -3.50
C HIS A 669 -15.71 -1.70 -4.64
N ALA A 670 -16.96 -2.11 -4.85
CA ALA A 670 -17.30 -3.04 -5.93
C ALA A 670 -17.03 -2.46 -7.33
N ALA A 671 -17.32 -1.17 -7.54
CA ALA A 671 -17.04 -0.46 -8.79
C ALA A 671 -15.54 -0.44 -9.11
N LEU A 672 -14.71 -0.13 -8.11
CA LEU A 672 -13.26 -0.10 -8.24
C LEU A 672 -12.72 -1.47 -8.66
N LEU A 673 -13.09 -2.53 -7.93
CA LEU A 673 -12.63 -3.88 -8.24
C LEU A 673 -13.13 -4.33 -9.61
N LEU A 674 -14.41 -4.12 -9.95
CA LEU A 674 -14.94 -4.46 -11.27
C LEU A 674 -14.15 -3.78 -12.39
N ALA A 675 -13.84 -2.49 -12.26
CA ALA A 675 -13.06 -1.75 -13.23
C ALA A 675 -11.63 -2.31 -13.36
N GLN A 676 -11.00 -2.68 -12.25
CA GLN A 676 -9.66 -3.30 -12.24
C GLN A 676 -9.64 -4.69 -12.88
N GLY A 677 -10.65 -5.51 -12.59
CA GLY A 677 -10.81 -6.84 -13.17
C GLY A 677 -11.08 -6.77 -14.68
N ALA A 678 -12.02 -5.92 -15.08
CA ALA A 678 -12.36 -5.70 -16.49
C ALA A 678 -11.18 -5.08 -17.28
N GLY A 679 -10.41 -4.19 -16.64
CA GLY A 679 -9.21 -3.57 -17.21
C GLY A 679 -8.04 -4.53 -17.44
N ARG A 680 -8.15 -5.80 -17.03
CA ARG A 680 -7.16 -6.86 -17.36
C ARG A 680 -7.22 -7.24 -18.83
N LEU A 681 -8.38 -7.09 -19.48
CA LEU A 681 -8.63 -7.58 -20.83
C LEU A 681 -7.76 -6.93 -21.90
N LEU A 682 -7.57 -5.60 -21.84
CA LEU A 682 -6.84 -4.85 -22.86
C LEU A 682 -5.52 -4.31 -22.31
N ARG A 683 -4.39 -4.81 -22.83
CA ARG A 683 -3.01 -4.42 -22.50
C ARG A 683 -2.27 -3.83 -23.69
N SER A 684 -2.63 -4.23 -24.90
CA SER A 684 -2.11 -3.75 -26.18
C SER A 684 -3.22 -3.21 -27.08
N GLN A 685 -2.86 -2.42 -28.10
CA GLN A 685 -3.83 -1.91 -29.09
C GLN A 685 -4.44 -3.01 -29.97
N HIS A 686 -3.83 -4.20 -30.01
CA HIS A 686 -4.30 -5.33 -30.80
C HIS A 686 -5.11 -6.32 -29.97
N ASP A 687 -5.16 -6.12 -28.65
CA ASP A 687 -5.94 -6.98 -27.77
C ASP A 687 -7.42 -6.80 -28.07
N LYS A 688 -8.13 -7.92 -28.03
CA LYS A 688 -9.57 -8.01 -28.24
C LYS A 688 -10.12 -9.13 -27.39
N GLY A 689 -11.33 -8.98 -26.89
CA GLY A 689 -11.94 -10.06 -26.12
C GLY A 689 -13.25 -9.69 -25.42
N VAL A 690 -13.59 -10.46 -24.40
CA VAL A 690 -14.86 -10.35 -23.68
C VAL A 690 -14.60 -10.27 -22.18
N VAL A 691 -15.29 -9.33 -21.52
CA VAL A 691 -15.49 -9.36 -20.07
C VAL A 691 -16.89 -9.91 -19.82
N ALA A 692 -16.97 -11.11 -19.25
CA ALA A 692 -18.22 -11.79 -18.91
C ALA A 692 -18.50 -11.64 -17.41
N VAL A 693 -19.52 -10.87 -17.06
CA VAL A 693 -20.01 -10.74 -15.68
C VAL A 693 -21.20 -11.67 -15.50
N LEU A 694 -21.05 -12.67 -14.65
CA LEU A 694 -22.06 -13.71 -14.42
C LEU A 694 -23.11 -13.31 -13.37
N ASP A 695 -23.21 -12.02 -13.06
CA ASP A 695 -24.14 -11.48 -12.07
C ASP A 695 -25.26 -10.67 -12.74
N PRO A 696 -26.51 -11.16 -12.74
CA PRO A 696 -27.63 -10.46 -13.36
C PRO A 696 -27.93 -9.10 -12.69
N ARG A 697 -27.43 -8.86 -11.47
CA ARG A 697 -27.59 -7.56 -10.78
C ARG A 697 -26.90 -6.42 -11.51
N LEU A 698 -25.85 -6.69 -12.30
CA LEU A 698 -25.21 -5.66 -13.12
C LEU A 698 -26.11 -5.17 -14.27
N ALA A 699 -27.18 -5.92 -14.60
CA ALA A 699 -28.20 -5.49 -15.57
C ALA A 699 -29.50 -5.00 -14.90
N THR A 700 -29.80 -5.44 -13.68
CA THR A 700 -31.15 -5.32 -13.08
C THR A 700 -31.22 -4.45 -11.83
N ALA A 701 -30.13 -4.29 -11.07
CA ALA A 701 -30.15 -3.54 -9.81
C ALA A 701 -30.19 -2.03 -10.03
N ARG A 702 -30.76 -1.27 -9.08
CA ARG A 702 -30.82 0.21 -9.14
C ARG A 702 -29.43 0.86 -9.24
N TYR A 703 -28.43 0.29 -8.57
CA TYR A 703 -27.03 0.77 -8.59
C TYR A 703 -26.25 0.33 -9.83
N ALA A 704 -26.83 -0.48 -10.72
CA ALA A 704 -26.13 -1.03 -11.89
C ALA A 704 -25.60 0.06 -12.84
N GLY A 705 -26.29 1.19 -12.94
CA GLY A 705 -25.82 2.34 -13.73
C GLY A 705 -24.47 2.86 -13.25
N PHE A 706 -24.31 3.02 -11.94
CA PHE A 706 -23.06 3.48 -11.31
C PHE A 706 -21.90 2.49 -11.54
N LEU A 707 -22.15 1.18 -11.38
CA LEU A 707 -21.13 0.17 -11.62
C LEU A 707 -20.70 0.13 -13.09
N ARG A 708 -21.66 0.15 -14.03
CA ARG A 708 -21.36 0.15 -15.47
C ARG A 708 -20.64 1.42 -15.93
N ALA A 709 -20.98 2.58 -15.37
CA ALA A 709 -20.28 3.82 -15.65
C ALA A 709 -18.82 3.83 -15.16
N SER A 710 -18.47 2.94 -14.23
CA SER A 710 -17.10 2.79 -13.73
C SER A 710 -16.27 1.78 -14.53
N LEU A 711 -16.90 0.96 -15.38
CA LEU A 711 -16.22 0.01 -16.24
C LEU A 711 -15.66 0.71 -17.49
N PRO A 712 -14.62 0.15 -18.12
CA PRO A 712 -14.22 0.61 -19.45
C PRO A 712 -15.40 0.50 -20.43
N PRO A 713 -15.53 1.42 -21.40
CA PRO A 713 -16.72 1.55 -22.26
C PRO A 713 -16.73 0.49 -23.38
N PHE A 714 -16.71 -0.78 -23.01
CA PHE A 714 -16.87 -1.92 -23.89
C PHE A 714 -18.27 -1.97 -24.51
N TRP A 715 -18.41 -2.64 -25.66
CA TRP A 715 -19.72 -2.84 -26.28
C TRP A 715 -20.60 -3.76 -25.41
N PRO A 716 -21.75 -3.30 -24.89
CA PRO A 716 -22.55 -4.08 -23.95
C PRO A 716 -23.50 -5.06 -24.66
N THR A 717 -23.64 -6.27 -24.12
CA THR A 717 -24.64 -7.25 -24.57
C THR A 717 -25.08 -8.17 -23.43
N ASN A 718 -26.29 -8.72 -23.55
CA ASN A 718 -26.80 -9.79 -22.68
C ASN A 718 -27.08 -11.08 -23.48
N ASP A 719 -26.66 -11.12 -24.75
CA ASP A 719 -26.95 -12.22 -25.68
C ASP A 719 -25.80 -13.24 -25.68
N PRO A 720 -25.96 -14.42 -25.06
CA PRO A 720 -24.91 -15.43 -24.99
C PRO A 720 -24.45 -15.91 -26.36
N ALA A 721 -25.35 -16.01 -27.34
CA ALA A 721 -25.03 -16.54 -28.66
C ALA A 721 -24.05 -15.63 -29.40
N LYS A 722 -24.29 -14.31 -29.36
CA LYS A 722 -23.39 -13.30 -29.95
C LYS A 722 -22.00 -13.33 -29.32
N VAL A 723 -21.94 -13.53 -28.00
CA VAL A 723 -20.67 -13.55 -27.25
C VAL A 723 -19.86 -14.79 -27.60
N ARG A 724 -20.48 -15.97 -27.61
CA ARG A 724 -19.81 -17.23 -28.00
C ARG A 724 -19.36 -17.19 -29.46
N GLU A 725 -20.16 -16.61 -30.36
CA GLU A 725 -19.76 -16.40 -31.75
C GLU A 725 -18.55 -15.46 -31.87
N ALA A 726 -18.55 -14.33 -31.15
CA ALA A 726 -17.42 -13.40 -31.13
C ALA A 726 -16.15 -14.08 -30.59
N LEU A 727 -16.25 -14.83 -29.48
CA LEU A 727 -15.13 -15.58 -28.92
C LEU A 727 -14.58 -16.60 -29.91
N ARG A 728 -15.42 -17.41 -30.57
CA ARG A 728 -14.96 -18.39 -31.58
C ARG A 728 -14.22 -17.72 -32.74
N ARG A 729 -14.69 -16.55 -33.19
CA ARG A 729 -14.01 -15.76 -34.23
C ARG A 729 -12.64 -15.25 -33.77
N LEU A 730 -12.55 -14.79 -32.52
CA LEU A 730 -11.28 -14.34 -31.93
C LEU A 730 -10.31 -15.50 -31.67
N SER A 731 -10.82 -16.69 -31.37
CA SER A 731 -10.01 -17.89 -31.13
C SER A 731 -9.40 -18.46 -32.40
N ALA A 732 -10.05 -18.21 -33.54
CA ALA A 732 -9.64 -18.65 -34.87
C ALA A 732 -8.71 -17.66 -35.59
N SER A 733 -8.55 -16.45 -35.05
CA SER A 733 -7.66 -15.39 -35.57
C SER A 733 -6.36 -15.32 -34.79
#